data_AF-A0A1T5K345-F1
#
_entry.id   AF-A0A1T5K345-F1
#
_cell.length_a   1.000
_cell.length_b   1.000
_cell.length_c   1.000
_cell.angle_alpha   90.00
_cell.angle_beta   90.00
_cell.angle_gamma   90.00
#
_symmetry.space_group_name_H-M   'P 1'
#
loop_
_entity.id
_entity.type
_entity.pdbx_description
1 polymer ?
#
loop_
_entity_poly.entity_id
_entity_poly.type
_entity_poly.pdbx_seq_one_letter_code
_entity_poly.pdbx_strand_id
1 'polypeptide(L)'
;MKKFRVLSLVIVFMLMFSSVAMAAGVPSNIVIIGNKAYELELLDDASYIPELQRAVAEANGSILFKTPTGNLKNAVDMTDVEESVLPDTITLKKADGTTEEIEIDHSVVVESVSAIDKTIELNVAAFEAEEDATAKVAIFALDDEGAKTGTAIVTANSAEIIDNVVTFDVSSKTFGDDEYVVEVTIGEATQEVNVALEFDAVETLVADINAATAAQLATLLADEAYFTGFDVAKVDAYYTAKEAAKPLSTVAEVQEDVVDAVAANSEFDAFEEELTDAEVTSEYAKYLVLKGQFSNVLDANMDAYMDTAGPIFDTDLNTLDGAMTDFDAISDAIDVINLDAVVAGDDGIVFGSIDGSKPSELNAYKSALEALVLVNDEVTDSNGDTKAEIIEAIDAELEAIADAREAADAEIVKAETALADFVAANGEVPAEGAVTEYDDLVAAIEALEKEDLTKTELALTTLTPAIAALEAETLDLTIVQDAKDAMADFEAAWKVAYDEDYTTGSASYDALAGSVTTLEGDPTDATALAALKADVNTSGSVKHLGAETEKLVIYADALNTKSAAEMRTLLFDLQPANEFTNLTPNAAKAEFAQYVIDALAEEATAPADFDALQTAIFTTGYLGDYTTLISDVNGAADIAAMITALEAISEDYDALGAEAKADIAGVVFEVKADLETIAEIEAAMGL
;
A
#
# COMPACT_ATOMS: atom_id res chain seq x y z
N MET A 1 -28.28 -32.34 -14.43
CA MET A 1 -29.60 -32.10 -15.05
C MET A 1 -29.72 -30.76 -15.79
N LYS A 2 -29.26 -29.61 -15.25
CA LYS A 2 -29.28 -28.33 -16.00
C LYS A 2 -28.53 -28.38 -17.34
N LYS A 3 -27.30 -28.91 -17.39
CA LYS A 3 -26.49 -29.05 -18.62
C LYS A 3 -27.15 -29.93 -19.72
N PHE A 4 -27.96 -30.92 -19.32
CA PHE A 4 -28.65 -31.80 -20.26
C PHE A 4 -29.87 -31.13 -20.93
N ARG A 5 -30.54 -30.20 -20.22
CA ARG A 5 -31.60 -29.38 -20.79
C ARG A 5 -31.06 -28.39 -21.82
N VAL A 6 -29.84 -27.87 -21.62
CA VAL A 6 -29.15 -27.00 -22.59
C VAL A 6 -28.79 -27.79 -23.85
N LEU A 7 -28.16 -28.97 -23.72
CA LEU A 7 -27.84 -29.82 -24.88
C LEU A 7 -29.09 -30.20 -25.69
N SER A 8 -30.20 -30.60 -25.03
CA SER A 8 -31.46 -30.88 -25.73
C SER A 8 -32.09 -29.65 -26.37
N LEU A 9 -31.91 -28.45 -25.82
CA LEU A 9 -32.41 -27.20 -26.41
C LEU A 9 -31.58 -26.79 -27.64
N VAL A 10 -30.26 -26.96 -27.58
CA VAL A 10 -29.30 -26.72 -28.67
C VAL A 10 -29.59 -27.65 -29.85
N ILE A 11 -29.80 -28.95 -29.60
CA ILE A 11 -30.19 -29.93 -30.62
C ILE A 11 -31.51 -29.53 -31.31
N VAL A 12 -32.51 -29.10 -30.52
CA VAL A 12 -33.81 -28.65 -31.05
C VAL A 12 -33.68 -27.35 -31.86
N PHE A 13 -32.77 -26.44 -31.48
CA PHE A 13 -32.52 -25.20 -32.21
C PHE A 13 -31.79 -25.47 -33.54
N MET A 14 -30.77 -26.34 -33.55
CA MET A 14 -30.02 -26.72 -34.75
C MET A 14 -30.86 -27.46 -35.79
N LEU A 15 -31.75 -28.35 -35.36
CA LEU A 15 -32.66 -29.07 -36.25
C LEU A 15 -33.64 -28.14 -36.99
N MET A 16 -33.84 -26.90 -36.53
CA MET A 16 -34.69 -25.92 -37.22
C MET A 16 -33.99 -25.14 -38.34
N PHE A 17 -32.66 -25.22 -38.47
CA PHE A 17 -31.88 -24.33 -39.35
C PHE A 17 -31.05 -25.02 -40.44
N SER A 18 -31.19 -26.34 -40.67
CA SER A 18 -30.39 -27.05 -41.68
C SER A 18 -30.85 -26.79 -43.12
N SER A 19 -30.24 -25.81 -43.79
CA SER A 19 -30.24 -25.69 -45.26
C SER A 19 -28.81 -25.82 -45.79
N VAL A 20 -28.63 -26.66 -46.81
CA VAL A 20 -27.32 -27.09 -47.32
C VAL A 20 -26.70 -26.00 -48.21
N ALA A 21 -25.65 -25.34 -47.72
CA ALA A 21 -24.68 -24.62 -48.55
C ALA A 21 -23.32 -25.28 -48.35
N MET A 22 -22.72 -25.78 -49.42
CA MET A 22 -21.35 -26.34 -49.41
C MET A 22 -20.39 -25.26 -49.94
N ALA A 23 -19.79 -24.51 -49.04
CA ALA A 23 -18.54 -23.80 -49.28
C ALA A 23 -17.42 -24.56 -48.53
N ALA A 24 -16.18 -24.48 -49.02
CA ALA A 24 -15.03 -25.08 -48.35
C ALA A 24 -14.88 -24.49 -46.94
N GLY A 25 -14.75 -25.34 -45.91
CA GLY A 25 -14.74 -24.96 -44.49
C GLY A 25 -15.57 -25.93 -43.63
N VAL A 26 -15.69 -25.66 -42.32
CA VAL A 26 -16.47 -26.48 -41.38
C VAL A 26 -17.89 -26.73 -41.91
N PRO A 27 -18.32 -28.00 -42.11
CA PRO A 27 -19.67 -28.32 -42.56
C PRO A 27 -20.77 -27.76 -41.64
N SER A 28 -21.86 -27.25 -42.21
CA SER A 28 -22.98 -26.66 -41.44
C SER A 28 -23.85 -27.68 -40.68
N ASN A 29 -23.65 -28.98 -40.92
CA ASN A 29 -24.42 -30.08 -40.32
C ASN A 29 -23.68 -30.79 -39.18
N ILE A 30 -22.72 -30.13 -38.53
CA ILE A 30 -21.92 -30.70 -37.45
C ILE A 30 -21.92 -29.80 -36.22
N VAL A 31 -21.61 -30.42 -35.08
CA VAL A 31 -21.34 -29.74 -33.81
C VAL A 31 -19.91 -30.02 -33.40
N ILE A 32 -19.18 -28.97 -33.03
CA ILE A 32 -17.80 -29.06 -32.58
C ILE A 32 -17.78 -29.02 -31.05
N ILE A 33 -17.11 -29.97 -30.42
CA ILE A 33 -16.98 -30.11 -28.98
C ILE A 33 -15.50 -30.35 -28.67
N GLY A 34 -14.79 -29.30 -28.27
CA GLY A 34 -13.33 -29.31 -28.18
C GLY A 34 -12.69 -29.54 -29.55
N ASN A 35 -11.82 -30.54 -29.68
CA ASN A 35 -11.15 -30.89 -30.94
C ASN A 35 -11.88 -31.95 -31.78
N LYS A 36 -13.14 -32.25 -31.46
CA LYS A 36 -13.95 -33.27 -32.16
C LYS A 36 -15.19 -32.63 -32.74
N ALA A 37 -15.52 -33.01 -33.97
CA ALA A 37 -16.78 -32.68 -34.60
C ALA A 37 -17.68 -33.91 -34.67
N TYR A 38 -19.00 -33.70 -34.60
CA TYR A 38 -20.00 -34.76 -34.67
C TYR A 38 -21.09 -34.34 -35.65
N GLU A 39 -21.45 -35.21 -36.59
CA GLU A 39 -22.65 -34.99 -37.40
C GLU A 39 -23.90 -34.91 -36.51
N LEU A 40 -24.81 -33.99 -36.83
CA LEU A 40 -26.03 -33.77 -36.04
C LEU A 40 -26.85 -35.05 -35.83
N GLU A 41 -26.82 -35.99 -36.78
CA GLU A 41 -27.52 -37.28 -36.69
C GLU A 41 -27.04 -38.14 -35.51
N LEU A 42 -25.77 -38.01 -35.09
CA LEU A 42 -25.24 -38.74 -33.93
C LEU A 42 -25.80 -38.25 -32.60
N LEU A 43 -26.37 -37.04 -32.55
CA LEU A 43 -26.94 -36.48 -31.33
C LEU A 43 -28.26 -37.17 -30.93
N ASP A 44 -28.95 -37.78 -31.90
CA ASP A 44 -30.18 -38.55 -31.68
C ASP A 44 -29.92 -40.04 -31.40
N ASP A 45 -28.68 -40.52 -31.58
CA ASP A 45 -28.31 -41.91 -31.30
C ASP A 45 -27.94 -42.11 -29.82
N ALA A 46 -28.78 -42.86 -29.11
CA ALA A 46 -28.60 -43.17 -27.70
C ALA A 46 -27.26 -43.87 -27.38
N SER A 47 -26.65 -44.55 -28.35
CA SER A 47 -25.36 -45.22 -28.18
C SER A 47 -24.18 -44.26 -28.09
N TYR A 48 -24.31 -43.04 -28.63
CA TYR A 48 -23.27 -42.00 -28.62
C TYR A 48 -23.37 -41.03 -27.43
N ILE A 49 -24.48 -41.06 -26.68
CA ILE A 49 -24.68 -40.18 -25.50
C ILE A 49 -23.50 -40.21 -24.52
N PRO A 50 -22.94 -41.38 -24.12
CA PRO A 50 -21.80 -41.41 -23.18
C PRO A 50 -20.54 -40.74 -23.75
N GLU A 51 -20.32 -40.86 -25.06
CA GLU A 51 -19.17 -40.26 -25.73
C GLU A 51 -19.32 -38.73 -25.82
N LEU A 52 -20.50 -38.25 -26.25
CA LEU A 52 -20.81 -36.82 -26.31
C LEU A 52 -20.72 -36.17 -24.92
N GLN A 53 -21.22 -36.85 -23.87
CA GLN A 53 -21.10 -36.36 -22.49
C GLN A 53 -19.64 -36.22 -22.05
N ARG A 54 -18.79 -37.17 -22.44
CA ARG A 54 -17.36 -37.11 -22.14
C ARG A 54 -16.69 -35.99 -22.93
N ALA A 55 -17.00 -35.84 -24.23
CA ALA A 55 -16.46 -34.75 -25.05
C ALA A 55 -16.82 -33.37 -24.48
N VAL A 56 -18.08 -33.17 -24.07
CA VAL A 56 -18.53 -31.90 -23.46
C VAL A 56 -17.83 -31.66 -22.11
N ALA A 57 -17.58 -32.71 -21.33
CA ALA A 57 -16.84 -32.59 -20.07
C ALA A 57 -15.35 -32.26 -20.30
N GLU A 58 -14.73 -32.86 -21.31
CA GLU A 58 -13.33 -32.60 -21.73
C GLU A 58 -13.18 -31.17 -22.28
N ALA A 59 -14.17 -30.66 -23.02
CA ALA A 59 -14.16 -29.33 -23.62
C ALA A 59 -14.60 -28.20 -22.66
N ASN A 60 -14.65 -28.44 -21.34
CA ASN A 60 -15.16 -27.51 -20.34
C ASN A 60 -16.57 -26.95 -20.63
N GLY A 61 -17.37 -27.64 -21.44
CA GLY A 61 -18.70 -27.20 -21.84
C GLY A 61 -18.77 -26.31 -23.08
N SER A 62 -17.64 -26.03 -23.76
CA SER A 62 -17.64 -25.35 -25.06
C SER A 62 -18.22 -26.27 -26.13
N ILE A 63 -19.28 -25.77 -26.80
CA ILE A 63 -20.00 -26.47 -27.87
C ILE A 63 -20.22 -25.43 -28.96
N LEU A 64 -19.57 -25.61 -30.11
CA LEU A 64 -19.60 -24.66 -31.21
C LEU A 64 -20.41 -25.21 -32.38
N PHE A 65 -21.03 -24.32 -33.15
CA PHE A 65 -21.75 -24.70 -34.36
C PHE A 65 -21.78 -23.60 -35.40
N LYS A 66 -21.83 -24.01 -36.67
CA LYS A 66 -21.91 -23.08 -37.79
C LYS A 66 -23.38 -22.75 -38.07
N THR A 67 -23.69 -21.46 -38.05
CA THR A 67 -25.01 -20.93 -38.40
C THR A 67 -25.24 -21.01 -39.92
N PRO A 68 -26.49 -20.88 -40.41
CA PRO A 68 -26.76 -20.86 -41.85
C PRO A 68 -26.11 -19.70 -42.59
N THR A 69 -25.74 -18.62 -41.90
CA THR A 69 -25.02 -17.47 -42.46
C THR A 69 -23.51 -17.69 -42.54
N GLY A 70 -22.99 -18.81 -42.01
CA GLY A 70 -21.57 -19.15 -42.03
C GLY A 70 -20.82 -18.85 -40.74
N ASN A 71 -21.38 -18.09 -39.80
CA ASN A 71 -20.71 -17.74 -38.54
C ASN A 71 -20.68 -18.92 -37.58
N LEU A 72 -19.57 -19.14 -36.88
CA LEU A 72 -19.48 -20.09 -35.78
C LEU A 72 -20.03 -19.43 -34.50
N LYS A 73 -20.85 -20.14 -33.74
CA LYS A 73 -21.43 -19.64 -32.48
C LYS A 73 -21.23 -20.63 -31.35
N ASN A 74 -21.03 -20.11 -30.14
CA ASN A 74 -21.07 -20.91 -28.93
C ASN A 74 -22.52 -21.20 -28.53
N ALA A 75 -22.85 -22.48 -28.39
CA ALA A 75 -24.21 -22.92 -28.12
C ALA A 75 -24.70 -22.63 -26.69
N VAL A 76 -23.82 -22.21 -25.78
CA VAL A 76 -24.16 -21.90 -24.38
C VAL A 76 -24.67 -20.46 -24.23
N ASP A 77 -24.02 -19.50 -24.88
CA ASP A 77 -24.25 -18.05 -24.74
C ASP A 77 -24.62 -17.36 -26.07
N MET A 78 -24.53 -18.06 -27.21
CA MET A 78 -24.87 -17.59 -28.56
C MET A 78 -23.96 -16.46 -29.08
N THR A 79 -22.80 -16.25 -28.47
CA THR A 79 -21.79 -15.32 -28.99
C THR A 79 -21.21 -15.85 -30.30
N ASP A 80 -20.87 -14.92 -31.21
CA ASP A 80 -20.05 -15.27 -32.36
C ASP A 80 -18.66 -15.69 -31.87
N VAL A 81 -18.13 -16.71 -32.53
CA VAL A 81 -16.83 -17.30 -32.24
C VAL A 81 -16.08 -17.30 -33.57
N GLU A 82 -14.85 -16.84 -33.59
CA GLU A 82 -14.05 -16.87 -34.80
C GLU A 82 -13.65 -18.31 -35.18
N GLU A 83 -13.43 -18.58 -36.47
CA GLU A 83 -12.96 -19.91 -36.91
C GLU A 83 -11.51 -20.16 -36.45
N SER A 84 -10.77 -19.09 -36.09
CA SER A 84 -9.39 -19.08 -35.59
C SER A 84 -9.18 -19.84 -34.28
N VAL A 85 -10.17 -19.85 -33.37
CA VAL A 85 -10.10 -20.61 -32.11
C VAL A 85 -10.29 -22.12 -32.28
N LEU A 86 -10.59 -22.60 -33.49
CA LEU A 86 -10.58 -24.03 -33.79
C LEU A 86 -9.15 -24.51 -34.03
N PRO A 87 -8.80 -25.74 -33.62
CA PRO A 87 -7.51 -26.33 -33.96
C PRO A 87 -7.42 -26.58 -35.47
N ASP A 88 -6.19 -26.56 -36.01
CA ASP A 88 -5.87 -26.76 -37.44
C ASP A 88 -6.52 -28.01 -38.03
N THR A 89 -6.72 -29.03 -37.20
CA THR A 89 -7.45 -30.24 -37.58
C THR A 89 -8.51 -30.60 -36.54
N ILE A 90 -9.74 -30.83 -37.02
CA ILE A 90 -10.83 -31.41 -36.23
C ILE A 90 -11.16 -32.81 -36.75
N THR A 91 -11.35 -33.76 -35.83
CA THR A 91 -11.82 -35.09 -36.22
C THR A 91 -13.34 -35.10 -36.25
N LEU A 92 -13.93 -35.13 -37.44
CA LEU A 92 -15.36 -35.33 -37.66
C LEU A 92 -15.74 -36.81 -37.51
N LYS A 93 -16.69 -37.10 -36.63
CA LYS A 93 -17.34 -38.40 -36.53
C LYS A 93 -18.68 -38.38 -37.27
N LYS A 94 -18.83 -39.30 -38.21
CA LYS A 94 -20.02 -39.43 -39.07
C LYS A 94 -21.05 -40.38 -38.50
N ALA A 95 -22.29 -40.26 -38.95
CA ALA A 95 -23.43 -41.09 -38.56
C ALA A 95 -23.20 -42.59 -38.80
N ASP A 96 -22.40 -42.94 -39.81
CA ASP A 96 -22.04 -44.34 -40.12
C ASP A 96 -20.94 -44.92 -39.20
N GLY A 97 -20.45 -44.12 -38.25
CA GLY A 97 -19.41 -44.48 -37.29
C GLY A 97 -17.98 -44.32 -37.81
N THR A 98 -17.79 -43.84 -39.05
CA THR A 98 -16.46 -43.48 -39.58
C THR A 98 -15.99 -42.12 -39.07
N THR A 99 -14.70 -41.85 -39.21
CA THR A 99 -14.09 -40.57 -38.87
C THR A 99 -13.40 -39.96 -40.10
N GLU A 100 -13.46 -38.64 -40.21
CA GLU A 100 -12.77 -37.82 -41.22
C GLU A 100 -12.00 -36.71 -40.52
N GLU A 101 -10.79 -36.40 -40.96
CA GLU A 101 -10.07 -35.21 -40.51
C GLU A 101 -10.45 -34.05 -41.43
N ILE A 102 -10.93 -32.96 -40.83
CA ILE A 102 -11.19 -31.70 -41.53
C ILE A 102 -10.03 -30.77 -41.16
N GLU A 103 -9.30 -30.35 -42.18
CA GLU A 103 -8.30 -29.29 -42.08
C GLU A 103 -9.03 -27.95 -42.06
N ILE A 104 -8.77 -27.14 -41.04
CA ILE A 104 -9.27 -25.77 -40.91
C ILE A 104 -8.24 -24.87 -41.58
N ASP A 105 -8.64 -24.17 -42.64
CA ASP A 105 -7.76 -23.26 -43.35
C ASP A 105 -7.73 -21.91 -42.63
N HIS A 106 -6.72 -21.69 -41.80
CA HIS A 106 -6.43 -20.41 -41.15
C HIS A 106 -5.72 -19.44 -42.11
N SER A 107 -6.14 -19.36 -43.36
CA SER A 107 -5.52 -18.45 -44.32
C SER A 107 -5.69 -17.00 -43.86
N VAL A 108 -4.54 -16.32 -43.74
CA VAL A 108 -4.44 -14.87 -43.53
C VAL A 108 -5.10 -14.20 -44.73
N VAL A 109 -6.18 -13.45 -44.51
CA VAL A 109 -6.81 -12.64 -45.56
C VAL A 109 -6.38 -11.20 -45.37
N VAL A 110 -5.70 -10.62 -46.36
CA VAL A 110 -5.37 -9.18 -46.35
C VAL A 110 -6.47 -8.41 -47.07
N GLU A 111 -7.18 -7.55 -46.34
CA GLU A 111 -8.36 -6.85 -46.85
C GLU A 111 -8.02 -5.53 -47.55
N SER A 112 -6.97 -4.83 -47.09
CA SER A 112 -6.55 -3.54 -47.65
C SER A 112 -5.08 -3.26 -47.36
N VAL A 113 -4.50 -2.35 -48.17
CA VAL A 113 -3.12 -1.88 -48.08
C VAL A 113 -3.13 -0.36 -48.21
N SER A 114 -2.66 0.34 -47.19
CA SER A 114 -2.50 1.80 -47.19
C SER A 114 -1.01 2.16 -47.16
N ALA A 115 -0.60 3.15 -47.95
CA ALA A 115 0.80 3.55 -48.15
C ALA A 115 1.01 5.07 -47.97
N ILE A 116 0.25 5.69 -47.07
CA ILE A 116 0.07 7.14 -46.96
C ILE A 116 1.31 7.86 -46.40
N ASP A 117 2.11 7.18 -45.58
CA ASP A 117 3.19 7.73 -44.75
C ASP A 117 4.53 6.95 -44.90
N LYS A 118 4.67 6.13 -45.95
CA LYS A 118 5.75 5.13 -46.09
C LYS A 118 5.72 4.06 -44.99
N THR A 119 4.61 3.94 -44.29
CA THR A 119 4.22 2.73 -43.58
C THR A 119 3.26 1.97 -44.48
N ILE A 120 3.32 0.65 -44.41
CA ILE A 120 2.32 -0.21 -45.05
C ILE A 120 1.50 -0.84 -43.94
N GLU A 121 0.19 -0.57 -43.96
CA GLU A 121 -0.78 -1.19 -43.09
C GLU A 121 -1.49 -2.32 -43.83
N LEU A 122 -1.46 -3.53 -43.28
CA LEU A 122 -2.16 -4.69 -43.83
C LEU A 122 -3.21 -5.15 -42.84
N ASN A 123 -4.49 -5.02 -43.20
CA ASN A 123 -5.58 -5.53 -42.37
C ASN A 123 -5.72 -7.04 -42.59
N VAL A 124 -5.45 -7.84 -41.56
CA VAL A 124 -5.43 -9.31 -41.57
C VAL A 124 -6.68 -9.86 -40.87
N ALA A 125 -7.74 -10.14 -41.62
CA ALA A 125 -9.07 -10.46 -41.08
C ALA A 125 -9.23 -11.83 -40.38
N ALA A 126 -8.16 -12.64 -40.26
CA ALA A 126 -8.26 -14.05 -39.88
C ALA A 126 -7.45 -14.45 -38.63
N PHE A 127 -6.89 -13.50 -37.89
CA PHE A 127 -5.96 -13.82 -36.80
C PHE A 127 -6.19 -12.95 -35.55
N GLU A 128 -6.82 -13.49 -34.51
CA GLU A 128 -6.68 -12.94 -33.15
C GLU A 128 -5.22 -13.16 -32.71
N ALA A 129 -4.39 -12.16 -32.96
CA ALA A 129 -3.04 -12.10 -32.44
C ALA A 129 -3.09 -12.17 -30.91
N GLU A 130 -2.37 -13.12 -30.30
CA GLU A 130 -2.07 -13.02 -28.87
C GLU A 130 -1.42 -11.66 -28.59
N GLU A 131 -1.64 -11.09 -27.40
CA GLU A 131 -0.92 -9.91 -26.92
C GLU A 131 0.60 -10.16 -27.15
N ASP A 132 1.27 -9.26 -27.88
CA ASP A 132 2.67 -9.35 -28.35
C ASP A 132 2.97 -10.26 -29.57
N ALA A 133 1.97 -10.76 -30.30
CA ALA A 133 2.25 -11.52 -31.53
C ALA A 133 2.84 -10.62 -32.63
N THR A 134 3.84 -11.15 -33.35
CA THR A 134 4.55 -10.41 -34.41
C THR A 134 4.44 -11.13 -35.75
N ALA A 135 4.32 -10.37 -36.83
CA ALA A 135 4.36 -10.89 -38.19
C ALA A 135 5.76 -10.77 -38.80
N LYS A 136 6.11 -11.69 -39.70
CA LYS A 136 7.22 -11.49 -40.66
C LYS A 136 6.63 -10.99 -41.96
N VAL A 137 7.15 -9.90 -42.48
CA VAL A 137 6.70 -9.31 -43.75
C VAL A 137 7.88 -9.23 -44.73
N ALA A 138 7.64 -9.58 -45.99
CA ALA A 138 8.59 -9.44 -47.07
C ALA A 138 7.94 -8.86 -48.32
N ILE A 139 8.56 -7.85 -48.95
CA ILE A 139 8.06 -7.24 -50.19
C ILE A 139 8.95 -7.64 -51.36
N PHE A 140 8.35 -8.09 -52.46
CA PHE A 140 9.03 -8.48 -53.69
C PHE A 140 8.53 -7.61 -54.85
N ALA A 141 9.43 -7.13 -55.71
CA ALA A 141 9.01 -6.62 -57.02
C ALA A 141 8.54 -7.79 -57.88
N LEU A 142 7.59 -7.51 -58.77
CA LEU A 142 7.22 -8.42 -59.85
C LEU A 142 8.07 -8.14 -61.10
N ASP A 143 8.37 -9.18 -61.87
CA ASP A 143 8.92 -9.03 -63.22
C ASP A 143 7.80 -8.77 -64.25
N ASP A 144 8.18 -8.51 -65.51
CA ASP A 144 7.24 -8.27 -66.62
C ASP A 144 6.23 -9.42 -66.86
N GLU A 145 6.47 -10.60 -66.28
CA GLU A 145 5.62 -11.79 -66.38
C GLU A 145 4.73 -11.97 -65.14
N GLY A 146 4.81 -11.06 -64.16
CA GLY A 146 4.06 -11.09 -62.91
C GLY A 146 4.64 -12.07 -61.87
N ALA A 147 5.90 -12.49 -62.00
CA ALA A 147 6.56 -13.39 -61.06
C ALA A 147 7.45 -12.64 -60.05
N LYS A 148 7.55 -13.17 -58.82
CA LYS A 148 8.42 -12.60 -57.77
C LYS A 148 9.88 -12.54 -58.23
N THR A 149 10.46 -11.35 -58.14
CA THR A 149 11.90 -11.17 -58.27
C THR A 149 12.61 -11.77 -57.05
N GLY A 150 13.78 -12.38 -57.27
CA GLY A 150 14.31 -13.38 -56.33
C GLY A 150 14.71 -12.94 -54.92
N THR A 151 14.87 -11.64 -54.62
CA THR A 151 15.23 -11.16 -53.28
C THR A 151 14.24 -10.10 -52.82
N ALA A 152 13.71 -10.26 -51.61
CA ALA A 152 12.83 -9.28 -51.01
C ALA A 152 13.54 -7.91 -50.90
N ILE A 153 12.84 -6.87 -51.33
CA ILE A 153 13.28 -5.47 -51.30
C ILE A 153 13.25 -4.96 -49.85
N VAL A 154 12.20 -5.37 -49.12
CA VAL A 154 11.97 -5.08 -47.71
C VAL A 154 11.74 -6.38 -46.97
N THR A 155 12.33 -6.51 -45.78
CA THR A 155 11.97 -7.55 -44.83
C THR A 155 11.81 -6.95 -43.44
N ALA A 156 10.65 -7.19 -42.82
CA ALA A 156 10.41 -6.93 -41.41
C ALA A 156 10.26 -8.28 -40.72
N ASN A 157 11.16 -8.64 -39.81
CA ASN A 157 11.12 -9.96 -39.16
C ASN A 157 10.22 -10.00 -37.92
N SER A 158 9.65 -8.85 -37.53
CA SER A 158 8.90 -8.64 -36.30
C SER A 158 8.04 -7.38 -36.44
N ALA A 159 7.13 -7.36 -37.42
CA ALA A 159 6.12 -6.32 -37.55
C ALA A 159 5.06 -6.50 -36.46
N GLU A 160 4.66 -5.40 -35.84
CA GLU A 160 3.65 -5.39 -34.78
C GLU A 160 2.26 -5.65 -35.36
N ILE A 161 1.42 -6.35 -34.59
CA ILE A 161 0.03 -6.62 -34.95
C ILE A 161 -0.84 -5.94 -33.88
N ILE A 162 -1.57 -4.90 -34.26
CA ILE A 162 -2.50 -4.18 -33.38
C ILE A 162 -3.87 -4.22 -34.04
N ASP A 163 -4.87 -4.73 -33.32
CA ASP A 163 -6.27 -4.81 -33.80
C ASP A 163 -6.38 -5.40 -35.22
N ASN A 164 -5.69 -6.51 -35.46
CA ASN A 164 -5.62 -7.20 -36.76
C ASN A 164 -4.91 -6.42 -37.87
N VAL A 165 -4.23 -5.32 -37.57
CA VAL A 165 -3.43 -4.54 -38.54
C VAL A 165 -1.95 -4.86 -38.34
N VAL A 166 -1.31 -5.37 -39.39
CA VAL A 166 0.15 -5.52 -39.45
C VAL A 166 0.74 -4.22 -39.99
N THR A 167 1.52 -3.55 -39.17
CA THR A 167 2.12 -2.26 -39.50
C THR A 167 3.64 -2.41 -39.62
N PHE A 168 4.23 -1.94 -40.71
CA PHE A 168 5.68 -1.95 -40.88
C PHE A 168 6.20 -0.80 -41.77
N ASP A 169 7.35 -0.26 -41.37
CA ASP A 169 8.00 0.88 -41.99
C ASP A 169 8.78 0.46 -43.24
N VAL A 170 8.54 1.15 -44.37
CA VAL A 170 9.27 0.98 -45.63
C VAL A 170 10.06 2.23 -46.05
N SER A 171 10.14 3.25 -45.20
CA SER A 171 10.77 4.55 -45.43
C SER A 171 12.22 4.49 -45.95
N SER A 172 12.96 3.44 -45.59
CA SER A 172 14.35 3.25 -45.99
C SER A 172 14.56 2.82 -47.46
N LYS A 173 13.47 2.66 -48.23
CA LYS A 173 13.49 2.08 -49.58
C LYS A 173 12.81 2.98 -50.59
N THR A 174 13.33 2.95 -51.80
CA THR A 174 12.72 3.57 -52.98
C THR A 174 11.98 2.48 -53.74
N PHE A 175 10.68 2.67 -53.90
CA PHE A 175 9.83 1.89 -54.80
C PHE A 175 9.73 2.65 -56.13
N GLY A 176 9.37 1.96 -57.21
CA GLY A 176 8.97 2.58 -58.46
C GLY A 176 7.48 2.34 -58.69
N ASP A 177 6.96 2.82 -59.82
CA ASP A 177 5.55 2.69 -60.24
C ASP A 177 5.17 1.26 -60.69
N ASP A 178 5.71 0.23 -60.04
CA ASP A 178 5.50 -1.19 -60.39
C ASP A 178 4.55 -1.91 -59.41
N GLU A 179 3.99 -3.05 -59.82
CA GLU A 179 3.26 -3.94 -58.91
C GLU A 179 4.24 -4.73 -58.02
N TYR A 180 3.89 -4.83 -56.74
CA TYR A 180 4.66 -5.57 -55.73
C TYR A 180 3.84 -6.71 -55.16
N VAL A 181 4.53 -7.70 -54.58
CA VAL A 181 3.91 -8.74 -53.74
C VAL A 181 4.38 -8.56 -52.33
N VAL A 182 3.43 -8.42 -51.40
CA VAL A 182 3.68 -8.48 -49.96
C VAL A 182 3.40 -9.90 -49.50
N GLU A 183 4.40 -10.52 -48.90
CA GLU A 183 4.30 -11.80 -48.23
C GLU A 183 4.24 -11.56 -46.73
N VAL A 184 3.17 -12.02 -46.08
CA VAL A 184 2.96 -11.91 -44.63
C VAL A 184 2.96 -13.30 -44.04
N THR A 185 3.79 -13.52 -43.03
CA THR A 185 3.87 -14.76 -42.27
C THR A 185 3.54 -14.52 -40.80
N ILE A 186 2.52 -15.17 -40.28
CA ILE A 186 2.13 -15.15 -38.87
C ILE A 186 2.15 -16.59 -38.37
N GLY A 187 3.01 -16.89 -37.38
CA GLY A 187 3.25 -18.27 -36.97
C GLY A 187 3.82 -19.13 -38.11
N GLU A 188 3.09 -20.18 -38.50
CA GLU A 188 3.43 -21.08 -39.62
C GLU A 188 2.68 -20.74 -40.93
N ALA A 189 1.70 -19.85 -40.89
CA ALA A 189 0.89 -19.47 -42.05
C ALA A 189 1.55 -18.33 -42.83
N THR A 190 1.60 -18.45 -44.17
CA THR A 190 2.12 -17.42 -45.08
C THR A 190 1.10 -17.10 -46.15
N GLN A 191 0.83 -15.80 -46.37
CA GLN A 191 -0.04 -15.31 -47.43
C GLN A 191 0.71 -14.32 -48.34
N GLU A 192 0.40 -14.37 -49.64
CA GLU A 192 0.88 -13.41 -50.64
C GLU A 192 -0.24 -12.49 -51.10
N VAL A 193 0.07 -11.21 -51.26
CA VAL A 193 -0.88 -10.16 -51.66
C VAL A 193 -0.22 -9.26 -52.69
N ASN A 194 -0.86 -9.09 -53.85
CA ASN A 194 -0.41 -8.13 -54.84
C ASN A 194 -0.86 -6.72 -54.42
N VAL A 195 0.08 -5.78 -54.40
CA VAL A 195 -0.15 -4.39 -54.02
C VAL A 195 0.44 -3.46 -55.07
N ALA A 196 -0.27 -2.39 -55.39
CA ALA A 196 0.28 -1.27 -56.14
C ALA A 196 0.76 -0.24 -55.12
N LEU A 197 2.06 0.06 -55.10
CA LEU A 197 2.65 1.02 -54.17
C LEU A 197 2.99 2.30 -54.95
N GLU A 198 2.15 3.32 -54.84
CA GLU A 198 2.29 4.58 -55.59
C GLU A 198 3.10 5.65 -54.82
N PHE A 199 4.22 5.27 -54.21
CA PHE A 199 5.02 6.19 -53.38
C PHE A 199 5.51 7.42 -54.15
N ASP A 200 5.92 7.27 -55.42
CA ASP A 200 6.40 8.39 -56.25
C ASP A 200 5.27 9.40 -56.56
N ALA A 201 4.04 8.90 -56.77
CA ALA A 201 2.87 9.75 -56.99
C ALA A 201 2.51 10.52 -55.71
N VAL A 202 2.55 9.86 -54.56
CA VAL A 202 2.31 10.45 -53.23
C VAL A 202 3.37 11.50 -52.90
N GLU A 203 4.66 11.21 -53.10
CA GLU A 203 5.74 12.18 -52.90
C GLU A 203 5.59 13.40 -53.81
N THR A 204 5.18 13.19 -55.06
CA THR A 204 4.91 14.27 -56.01
C THR A 204 3.72 15.11 -55.55
N LEU A 205 2.63 14.47 -55.08
CA LEU A 205 1.46 15.15 -54.55
C LEU A 205 1.81 16.05 -53.36
N VAL A 206 2.55 15.53 -52.37
CA VAL A 206 2.98 16.31 -51.19
C VAL A 206 3.94 17.43 -51.58
N ALA A 207 4.86 17.20 -52.51
CA ALA A 207 5.73 18.24 -53.04
C ALA A 207 4.95 19.34 -53.76
N ASP A 208 3.94 18.97 -54.55
CA ASP A 208 3.04 19.90 -55.23
C ASP A 208 2.19 20.69 -54.23
N ILE A 209 1.69 20.07 -53.16
CA ILE A 209 0.96 20.73 -52.06
C ILE A 209 1.85 21.76 -51.36
N ASN A 210 3.08 21.38 -51.03
CA ASN A 210 4.07 22.30 -50.47
C ASN A 210 4.36 23.48 -51.42
N ALA A 211 4.40 23.25 -52.73
CA ALA A 211 4.63 24.30 -53.71
C ALA A 211 3.36 25.09 -54.07
N ALA A 212 2.17 24.59 -53.72
CA ALA A 212 0.89 25.11 -54.19
C ALA A 212 0.59 26.51 -53.66
N THR A 213 0.05 27.36 -54.54
CA THR A 213 -0.70 28.57 -54.17
C THR A 213 -2.10 28.20 -53.65
N ALA A 214 -2.81 29.12 -52.97
CA ALA A 214 -4.17 28.87 -52.48
C ALA A 214 -5.11 28.32 -53.56
N ALA A 215 -5.06 28.89 -54.77
CA ALA A 215 -5.87 28.43 -55.90
C ALA A 215 -5.51 27.02 -56.40
N GLN A 216 -4.24 26.61 -56.29
CA GLN A 216 -3.79 25.26 -56.66
C GLN A 216 -4.10 24.24 -55.57
N LEU A 217 -4.02 24.67 -54.30
CA LEU A 217 -4.24 23.82 -53.14
C LEU A 217 -5.66 23.22 -53.15
N ALA A 218 -6.68 24.01 -53.54
CA ALA A 218 -8.04 23.50 -53.68
C ALA A 218 -8.18 22.35 -54.69
N THR A 219 -7.33 22.29 -55.71
CA THR A 219 -7.37 21.19 -56.69
C THR A 219 -6.67 19.95 -56.15
N LEU A 220 -5.57 20.13 -55.41
CA LEU A 220 -4.77 19.04 -54.86
C LEU A 220 -5.46 18.36 -53.66
N LEU A 221 -6.11 19.13 -52.78
CA LEU A 221 -6.84 18.61 -51.63
C LEU A 221 -8.23 18.03 -51.96
N ALA A 222 -8.72 18.24 -53.19
CA ALA A 222 -10.01 17.70 -53.64
C ALA A 222 -9.93 16.23 -54.08
N ASP A 223 -8.74 15.61 -54.03
CA ASP A 223 -8.57 14.20 -54.35
C ASP A 223 -9.04 13.32 -53.18
N GLU A 224 -10.29 12.85 -53.27
CA GLU A 224 -10.93 11.99 -52.25
C GLU A 224 -10.20 10.65 -52.04
N ALA A 225 -9.27 10.26 -52.93
CA ALA A 225 -8.44 9.08 -52.71
C ALA A 225 -7.42 9.29 -51.58
N TYR A 226 -7.02 10.54 -51.31
CA TYR A 226 -5.98 10.88 -50.33
C TYR A 226 -6.50 11.71 -49.17
N PHE A 227 -7.54 12.53 -49.39
CA PHE A 227 -8.04 13.47 -48.39
C PHE A 227 -9.55 13.36 -48.19
N THR A 228 -9.99 13.42 -46.93
CA THR A 228 -11.41 13.46 -46.57
C THR A 228 -11.73 14.75 -45.81
N GLY A 229 -12.99 15.20 -45.83
CA GLY A 229 -13.40 16.40 -45.11
C GLY A 229 -13.00 17.74 -45.74
N PHE A 230 -12.41 17.73 -46.94
CA PHE A 230 -12.05 18.95 -47.67
C PHE A 230 -13.29 19.76 -48.09
N ASP A 231 -13.35 21.03 -47.68
CA ASP A 231 -14.33 22.02 -48.14
C ASP A 231 -13.67 23.12 -48.95
N VAL A 232 -13.98 23.20 -50.25
CA VAL A 232 -13.44 24.23 -51.15
C VAL A 232 -13.69 25.66 -50.67
N ALA A 233 -14.73 25.90 -49.87
CA ALA A 233 -15.02 27.21 -49.29
C ALA A 233 -13.95 27.66 -48.27
N LYS A 234 -13.20 26.71 -47.70
CA LYS A 234 -12.17 26.94 -46.67
C LYS A 234 -10.73 26.94 -47.21
N VAL A 235 -10.54 27.02 -48.53
CA VAL A 235 -9.21 26.94 -49.15
C VAL A 235 -8.18 27.94 -48.61
N ASP A 236 -8.62 29.15 -48.23
CA ASP A 236 -7.71 30.16 -47.65
C ASP A 236 -7.25 29.77 -46.22
N ALA A 237 -8.10 29.09 -45.45
CA ALA A 237 -7.76 28.55 -44.14
C ALA A 237 -6.80 27.35 -44.28
N TYR A 238 -7.08 26.41 -45.19
CA TYR A 238 -6.15 25.32 -45.51
C TYR A 238 -4.80 25.86 -45.99
N TYR A 239 -4.79 26.91 -46.79
CA TYR A 239 -3.55 27.54 -47.23
C TYR A 239 -2.76 28.11 -46.05
N THR A 240 -3.44 28.75 -45.09
CA THR A 240 -2.81 29.32 -43.89
C THR A 240 -2.26 28.22 -42.98
N ALA A 241 -3.04 27.18 -42.69
CA ALA A 241 -2.60 26.03 -41.89
C ALA A 241 -1.38 25.33 -42.53
N LYS A 242 -1.44 25.08 -43.84
CA LYS A 242 -0.31 24.54 -44.61
C LYS A 242 0.94 25.43 -44.55
N GLU A 243 0.82 26.76 -44.66
CA GLU A 243 2.00 27.64 -44.53
C GLU A 243 2.60 27.62 -43.11
N ALA A 244 1.80 27.35 -42.08
CA ALA A 244 2.26 27.18 -40.70
C ALA A 244 2.96 25.83 -40.46
N ALA A 245 2.42 24.75 -41.03
CA ALA A 245 2.92 23.37 -40.84
C ALA A 245 4.14 23.00 -41.71
N LYS A 246 4.43 23.76 -42.76
CA LYS A 246 5.49 23.46 -43.74
C LYS A 246 6.90 23.27 -43.14
N PRO A 247 7.72 22.35 -43.71
CA PRO A 247 7.42 21.50 -44.85
C PRO A 247 6.68 20.22 -44.45
N LEU A 248 5.61 19.89 -45.19
CA LEU A 248 4.89 18.61 -45.06
C LEU A 248 5.66 17.52 -45.83
N SER A 249 5.61 16.30 -45.36
CA SER A 249 6.41 15.17 -45.84
C SER A 249 5.56 13.95 -46.25
N THR A 250 4.34 13.83 -45.72
CA THR A 250 3.41 12.74 -46.04
C THR A 250 2.01 13.27 -46.33
N VAL A 251 1.14 12.40 -46.87
CA VAL A 251 -0.30 12.72 -47.05
C VAL A 251 -1.00 12.75 -45.68
N ALA A 252 -0.56 11.93 -44.72
CA ALA A 252 -1.08 11.94 -43.35
C ALA A 252 -0.86 13.29 -42.67
N GLU A 253 0.35 13.85 -42.73
CA GLU A 253 0.64 15.20 -42.21
C GLU A 253 -0.23 16.27 -42.89
N VAL A 254 -0.52 16.11 -44.19
CA VAL A 254 -1.44 17.05 -44.86
C VAL A 254 -2.88 16.88 -44.37
N GLN A 255 -3.36 15.66 -44.15
CA GLN A 255 -4.71 15.42 -43.61
C GLN A 255 -4.81 16.01 -42.20
N GLU A 256 -3.88 15.69 -41.31
CA GLU A 256 -3.89 16.11 -39.90
C GLU A 256 -3.64 17.63 -39.74
N ASP A 257 -2.49 18.12 -40.22
CA ASP A 257 -2.04 19.50 -39.93
C ASP A 257 -2.73 20.56 -40.78
N VAL A 258 -3.39 20.15 -41.87
CA VAL A 258 -4.05 21.09 -42.79
C VAL A 258 -5.55 20.87 -42.82
N VAL A 259 -6.02 19.67 -43.18
CA VAL A 259 -7.45 19.46 -43.43
C VAL A 259 -8.23 19.37 -42.12
N ASP A 260 -7.78 18.53 -41.19
CA ASP A 260 -8.44 18.28 -39.91
C ASP A 260 -8.30 19.48 -38.96
N ALA A 261 -7.12 20.10 -38.89
CA ALA A 261 -6.90 21.33 -38.12
C ALA A 261 -7.88 22.47 -38.52
N VAL A 262 -8.16 22.63 -39.81
CA VAL A 262 -9.12 23.64 -40.29
C VAL A 262 -10.57 23.21 -40.11
N ALA A 263 -10.86 21.91 -40.13
CA ALA A 263 -12.18 21.40 -39.78
C ALA A 263 -12.50 21.65 -38.29
N ALA A 264 -11.56 21.32 -37.39
CA ALA A 264 -11.67 21.56 -35.95
C ALA A 264 -11.86 23.05 -35.61
N ASN A 265 -11.05 23.94 -36.22
CA ASN A 265 -11.22 25.38 -36.04
C ASN A 265 -12.60 25.87 -36.48
N SER A 266 -13.21 25.26 -37.50
CA SER A 266 -14.55 25.68 -37.93
C SER A 266 -15.67 25.25 -37.01
N GLU A 267 -15.50 24.14 -36.29
CA GLU A 267 -16.45 23.72 -35.25
C GLU A 267 -16.33 24.64 -34.03
N PHE A 268 -15.11 25.03 -33.68
CA PHE A 268 -14.86 26.03 -32.64
C PHE A 268 -15.43 27.41 -33.02
N ASP A 269 -15.20 27.88 -34.25
CA ASP A 269 -15.77 29.14 -34.76
C ASP A 269 -17.32 29.11 -34.70
N ALA A 270 -17.93 27.98 -35.05
CA ALA A 270 -19.39 27.82 -35.00
C ALA A 270 -19.91 27.83 -33.54
N PHE A 271 -19.18 27.21 -32.61
CA PHE A 271 -19.47 27.29 -31.19
C PHE A 271 -19.32 28.72 -30.66
N GLU A 272 -18.26 29.44 -31.04
CA GLU A 272 -18.05 30.84 -30.66
C GLU A 272 -19.18 31.74 -31.22
N GLU A 273 -19.59 31.51 -32.47
CA GLU A 273 -20.73 32.21 -33.08
C GLU A 273 -22.04 31.91 -32.33
N GLU A 274 -22.30 30.66 -31.93
CA GLU A 274 -23.48 30.28 -31.13
C GLU A 274 -23.45 30.91 -29.73
N LEU A 275 -22.28 30.96 -29.08
CA LEU A 275 -22.10 31.55 -27.75
C LEU A 275 -22.22 33.09 -27.76
N THR A 276 -21.88 33.72 -28.89
CA THR A 276 -21.91 35.18 -29.08
C THR A 276 -23.15 35.67 -29.85
N ASP A 277 -24.03 34.78 -30.28
CA ASP A 277 -25.27 35.12 -30.99
C ASP A 277 -26.11 36.13 -30.17
N ALA A 278 -26.59 37.17 -30.85
CA ALA A 278 -27.46 38.19 -30.30
C ALA A 278 -28.81 37.66 -29.78
N GLU A 279 -29.19 36.42 -30.10
CA GLU A 279 -30.34 35.72 -29.51
C GLU A 279 -29.99 35.01 -28.18
N VAL A 280 -28.70 34.68 -27.95
CA VAL A 280 -28.15 34.02 -26.74
C VAL A 280 -27.68 35.07 -25.73
N THR A 281 -28.60 35.94 -25.31
CA THR A 281 -28.26 37.11 -24.48
C THR A 281 -28.24 36.86 -22.98
N SER A 282 -28.92 35.81 -22.50
CA SER A 282 -28.98 35.49 -21.07
C SER A 282 -27.89 34.50 -20.66
N GLU A 283 -27.38 34.63 -19.44
CA GLU A 283 -26.40 33.75 -18.82
C GLU A 283 -26.85 32.28 -18.87
N TYR A 284 -28.13 32.03 -18.61
CA TYR A 284 -28.72 30.69 -18.71
C TYR A 284 -28.68 30.11 -20.13
N ALA A 285 -28.86 30.94 -21.16
CA ALA A 285 -28.80 30.48 -22.55
C ALA A 285 -27.37 30.11 -22.94
N LYS A 286 -26.37 30.89 -22.49
CA LYS A 286 -24.95 30.57 -22.69
C LYS A 286 -24.55 29.28 -21.96
N TYR A 287 -25.04 29.07 -20.74
CA TYR A 287 -24.88 27.80 -20.03
C TYR A 287 -25.47 26.61 -20.80
N LEU A 288 -26.63 26.76 -21.45
CA LEU A 288 -27.20 25.69 -22.27
C LEU A 288 -26.34 25.37 -23.51
N VAL A 289 -25.70 26.38 -24.11
CA VAL A 289 -24.74 26.18 -25.22
C VAL A 289 -23.52 25.40 -24.72
N LEU A 290 -22.91 25.80 -23.60
CA LEU A 290 -21.79 25.06 -22.98
C LEU A 290 -22.17 23.62 -22.66
N LYS A 291 -23.30 23.40 -21.99
CA LYS A 291 -23.79 22.05 -21.68
C LYS A 291 -24.09 21.20 -22.92
N GLY A 292 -24.47 21.85 -24.02
CA GLY A 292 -24.72 21.17 -25.29
C GLY A 292 -23.45 20.61 -25.91
N GLN A 293 -22.32 21.29 -25.72
CA GLN A 293 -21.03 20.91 -26.31
C GLN A 293 -20.11 20.13 -25.36
N PHE A 294 -20.17 20.41 -24.06
CA PHE A 294 -19.24 19.87 -23.07
C PHE A 294 -19.96 18.97 -22.08
N SER A 295 -19.50 17.71 -21.99
CA SER A 295 -20.10 16.69 -21.12
C SER A 295 -19.73 16.87 -19.64
N ASN A 296 -18.65 17.58 -19.34
CA ASN A 296 -18.15 17.89 -17.99
C ASN A 296 -18.86 19.11 -17.37
N VAL A 297 -19.83 19.73 -18.03
CA VAL A 297 -20.66 20.80 -17.44
C VAL A 297 -21.64 20.20 -16.43
N LEU A 298 -21.46 20.48 -15.14
CA LEU A 298 -22.27 19.91 -14.06
C LEU A 298 -23.44 20.82 -13.66
N ASP A 299 -24.66 20.28 -13.69
CA ASP A 299 -25.87 21.01 -13.26
C ASP A 299 -25.80 21.52 -11.81
N ALA A 300 -25.04 20.81 -10.97
CA ALA A 300 -24.81 21.21 -9.57
C ALA A 300 -24.06 22.54 -9.45
N ASN A 301 -23.24 22.89 -10.45
CA ASN A 301 -22.38 24.08 -10.47
C ASN A 301 -22.92 25.17 -11.40
N MET A 302 -24.19 25.07 -11.80
CA MET A 302 -24.84 26.00 -12.73
C MET A 302 -24.68 27.47 -12.31
N ASP A 303 -24.79 27.77 -11.01
CA ASP A 303 -24.66 29.14 -10.52
C ASP A 303 -23.23 29.69 -10.68
N ALA A 304 -22.20 28.83 -10.54
CA ALA A 304 -20.80 29.21 -10.76
C ALA A 304 -20.50 29.45 -12.24
N TYR A 305 -21.06 28.63 -13.14
CA TYR A 305 -20.96 28.87 -14.57
C TYR A 305 -21.67 30.17 -14.97
N MET A 306 -22.86 30.44 -14.41
CA MET A 306 -23.65 31.63 -14.73
C MET A 306 -23.16 32.92 -14.06
N ASP A 307 -22.12 32.88 -13.23
CA ASP A 307 -21.58 34.09 -12.61
C ASP A 307 -20.97 35.01 -13.67
N THR A 308 -21.61 36.16 -13.87
CA THR A 308 -21.15 37.21 -14.80
C THR A 308 -19.83 37.88 -14.39
N ALA A 309 -19.34 37.62 -13.18
CA ALA A 309 -18.00 37.98 -12.72
C ALA A 309 -17.06 36.75 -12.65
N GLY A 310 -17.59 35.57 -12.98
CA GLY A 310 -16.87 34.30 -13.00
C GLY A 310 -16.07 34.10 -14.29
N PRO A 311 -15.20 33.07 -14.30
CA PRO A 311 -14.18 32.89 -15.32
C PRO A 311 -14.70 32.64 -16.74
N ILE A 312 -15.97 32.24 -16.93
CA ILE A 312 -16.55 31.98 -18.25
C ILE A 312 -17.24 33.21 -18.86
N PHE A 313 -17.85 34.09 -18.05
CA PHE A 313 -18.77 35.13 -18.56
C PHE A 313 -18.43 36.58 -18.18
N ASP A 314 -17.24 36.88 -17.65
CA ASP A 314 -16.85 38.27 -17.38
C ASP A 314 -16.96 39.16 -18.64
N THR A 315 -17.48 40.37 -18.41
CA THR A 315 -17.80 41.45 -19.35
C THR A 315 -16.62 41.98 -20.17
N ASP A 316 -15.39 41.53 -19.91
CA ASP A 316 -14.20 41.86 -20.67
C ASP A 316 -13.70 40.61 -21.42
N LEU A 317 -14.36 40.30 -22.54
CA LEU A 317 -13.96 39.28 -23.53
C LEU A 317 -12.48 39.38 -23.99
N ASN A 318 -11.73 40.42 -23.59
CA ASN A 318 -10.32 40.62 -23.89
C ASN A 318 -9.34 39.88 -22.93
N THR A 319 -9.80 39.30 -21.81
CA THR A 319 -8.94 38.46 -20.94
C THR A 319 -9.14 36.95 -21.16
N LEU A 320 -10.24 36.56 -21.82
CA LEU A 320 -10.49 35.21 -22.32
C LEU A 320 -9.70 34.89 -23.60
N ASP A 321 -9.27 35.93 -24.31
CA ASP A 321 -8.46 35.91 -25.55
C ASP A 321 -7.09 35.20 -25.38
N GLY A 322 -6.74 34.79 -24.16
CA GLY A 322 -5.52 34.02 -23.87
C GLY A 322 -5.73 32.54 -23.55
N ALA A 323 -6.96 32.10 -23.25
CA ALA A 323 -7.25 30.76 -22.72
C ALA A 323 -8.45 30.06 -23.37
N MET A 324 -9.05 30.60 -24.43
CA MET A 324 -10.11 29.94 -25.20
C MET A 324 -9.73 29.91 -26.68
N THR A 325 -8.64 29.23 -27.01
CA THR A 325 -8.18 29.07 -28.39
C THR A 325 -8.78 27.86 -29.09
N ASP A 326 -9.37 26.93 -28.32
CA ASP A 326 -9.83 25.62 -28.75
C ASP A 326 -10.78 25.01 -27.69
N PHE A 327 -11.38 23.86 -28.00
CA PHE A 327 -12.28 23.14 -27.10
C PHE A 327 -11.61 22.67 -25.80
N ASP A 328 -10.31 22.31 -25.85
CA ASP A 328 -9.59 21.78 -24.69
C ASP A 328 -9.47 22.85 -23.61
N ALA A 329 -9.07 24.07 -24.00
CA ALA A 329 -8.91 25.17 -23.06
C ALA A 329 -10.24 25.60 -22.39
N ILE A 330 -11.37 25.40 -23.07
CA ILE A 330 -12.72 25.58 -22.47
C ILE A 330 -13.06 24.44 -21.52
N SER A 331 -12.75 23.20 -21.90
CA SER A 331 -12.94 22.04 -21.03
C SER A 331 -12.15 22.18 -19.73
N ASP A 332 -10.90 22.65 -19.81
CA ASP A 332 -10.04 22.91 -18.66
C ASP A 332 -10.61 23.99 -17.74
N ALA A 333 -11.14 25.07 -18.32
CA ALA A 333 -11.82 26.11 -17.55
C ALA A 333 -13.08 25.58 -16.84
N ILE A 334 -13.84 24.68 -17.48
CA ILE A 334 -15.00 24.02 -16.89
C ILE A 334 -14.56 23.12 -15.71
N ASP A 335 -13.47 22.40 -15.86
CA ASP A 335 -12.91 21.54 -14.82
C ASP A 335 -12.38 22.33 -13.63
N VAL A 336 -11.70 23.46 -13.85
CA VAL A 336 -11.29 24.40 -12.79
C VAL A 336 -12.52 24.90 -12.03
N ILE A 337 -13.61 25.27 -12.69
CA ILE A 337 -14.83 25.74 -12.01
C ILE A 337 -15.50 24.61 -11.23
N ASN A 338 -15.49 23.39 -11.77
CA ASN A 338 -16.00 22.24 -11.06
C ASN A 338 -15.17 21.93 -9.81
N LEU A 339 -13.85 22.01 -9.93
CA LEU A 339 -12.92 21.84 -8.83
C LEU A 339 -13.12 22.95 -7.78
N ASP A 340 -13.15 24.21 -8.20
CA ASP A 340 -13.38 25.37 -7.35
C ASP A 340 -14.74 25.28 -6.66
N ALA A 341 -15.80 24.80 -7.31
CA ALA A 341 -17.10 24.61 -6.67
C ALA A 341 -17.07 23.50 -5.60
N VAL A 342 -16.28 22.45 -5.79
CA VAL A 342 -16.03 21.42 -4.77
C VAL A 342 -15.17 21.97 -3.63
N VAL A 343 -14.16 22.77 -3.94
CA VAL A 343 -13.22 23.42 -3.01
C VAL A 343 -13.88 24.55 -2.22
N ALA A 344 -14.84 25.27 -2.81
CA ALA A 344 -15.48 26.46 -2.25
C ALA A 344 -16.92 26.23 -1.77
N GLY A 345 -17.41 24.99 -1.78
CA GLY A 345 -18.81 24.63 -1.57
C GLY A 345 -19.53 25.43 -0.47
N ASP A 346 -20.77 25.81 -0.78
CA ASP A 346 -21.74 26.66 -0.04
C ASP A 346 -22.00 26.27 1.44
N ASP A 347 -21.38 25.17 1.90
CA ASP A 347 -21.39 24.70 3.29
C ASP A 347 -20.26 25.32 4.15
N GLY A 348 -19.35 26.09 3.55
CA GLY A 348 -18.40 26.95 4.28
C GLY A 348 -17.08 26.30 4.69
N ILE A 349 -16.68 25.19 4.07
CA ILE A 349 -15.35 24.60 4.28
C ILE A 349 -14.38 25.27 3.30
N VAL A 350 -13.83 26.38 3.75
CA VAL A 350 -12.69 27.03 3.08
C VAL A 350 -11.48 26.10 3.24
N PHE A 351 -10.79 25.80 2.14
CA PHE A 351 -9.54 25.00 2.09
C PHE A 351 -8.40 25.47 3.01
N GLY A 352 -8.59 26.58 3.73
CA GLY A 352 -7.64 27.15 4.67
C GLY A 352 -7.40 26.35 5.95
N SER A 353 -8.14 25.26 6.22
CA SER A 353 -7.79 24.35 7.33
C SER A 353 -8.23 22.90 7.07
N ILE A 354 -7.43 22.14 6.33
CA ILE A 354 -7.46 20.66 6.38
C ILE A 354 -7.29 20.21 7.84
N ASP A 355 -6.40 20.89 8.55
CA ASP A 355 -6.12 20.74 9.99
C ASP A 355 -7.40 20.80 10.83
N GLY A 356 -7.72 19.68 11.49
CA GLY A 356 -8.83 19.57 12.43
C GLY A 356 -10.20 19.29 11.80
N SER A 357 -10.27 18.98 10.51
CA SER A 357 -11.50 18.51 9.84
C SER A 357 -11.87 17.09 10.27
N LYS A 358 -13.17 16.72 10.18
CA LYS A 358 -13.59 15.36 10.56
C LYS A 358 -13.19 14.34 9.50
N PRO A 359 -12.86 13.08 9.88
CA PRO A 359 -12.56 12.02 8.91
C PRO A 359 -13.67 11.78 7.89
N SER A 360 -14.94 11.93 8.30
CA SER A 360 -16.08 11.75 7.39
C SER A 360 -16.18 12.86 6.34
N GLU A 361 -15.80 14.09 6.69
CA GLU A 361 -15.74 15.24 5.78
C GLU A 361 -14.55 15.07 4.83
N LEU A 362 -13.36 14.75 5.36
CA LEU A 362 -12.14 14.48 4.56
C LEU A 362 -12.33 13.35 3.54
N ASN A 363 -12.98 12.25 3.94
CA ASN A 363 -13.28 11.14 3.01
C ASN A 363 -14.30 11.52 1.93
N ALA A 364 -15.30 12.33 2.27
CA ALA A 364 -16.25 12.86 1.29
C ALA A 364 -15.55 13.80 0.30
N TYR A 365 -14.63 14.65 0.78
CA TYR A 365 -13.78 15.50 -0.05
C TYR A 365 -12.90 14.71 -0.99
N LYS A 366 -12.17 13.71 -0.46
CA LYS A 366 -11.33 12.83 -1.26
C LYS A 366 -12.15 12.14 -2.35
N SER A 367 -13.32 11.62 -2.02
CA SER A 367 -14.22 10.99 -3.00
C SER A 367 -14.71 11.95 -4.08
N ALA A 368 -14.96 13.23 -3.74
CA ALA A 368 -15.36 14.25 -4.70
C ALA A 368 -14.20 14.65 -5.63
N LEU A 369 -12.99 14.82 -5.09
CA LEU A 369 -11.76 15.06 -5.85
C LEU A 369 -11.41 13.88 -6.76
N GLU A 370 -11.61 12.64 -6.28
CA GLU A 370 -11.43 11.40 -7.06
C GLU A 370 -12.52 11.19 -8.13
N ALA A 371 -13.70 11.80 -7.99
CA ALA A 371 -14.76 11.76 -9.00
C ALA A 371 -14.56 12.79 -10.13
N LEU A 372 -13.86 13.90 -9.85
CA LEU A 372 -13.44 14.91 -10.84
C LEU A 372 -12.39 14.36 -11.84
N VAL A 373 -11.82 13.19 -11.58
CA VAL A 373 -10.67 12.56 -12.25
C VAL A 373 -10.92 12.08 -13.68
N LEU A 374 -12.16 12.06 -14.16
CA LEU A 374 -12.43 11.55 -15.50
C LEU A 374 -12.10 12.52 -16.65
N VAL A 375 -11.60 13.75 -16.37
CA VAL A 375 -11.54 14.81 -17.40
C VAL A 375 -10.17 15.47 -17.60
N ASN A 376 -9.36 15.77 -16.56
CA ASN A 376 -7.99 16.26 -16.76
C ASN A 376 -7.06 16.07 -15.54
N ASP A 377 -5.79 15.72 -15.76
CA ASP A 377 -4.80 15.40 -14.71
C ASP A 377 -3.96 16.61 -14.25
N GLU A 378 -4.00 17.75 -14.96
CA GLU A 378 -3.13 18.93 -14.70
C GLU A 378 -3.80 20.08 -13.93
N VAL A 379 -5.01 19.89 -13.38
CA VAL A 379 -5.73 20.98 -12.70
C VAL A 379 -5.07 21.34 -11.36
N THR A 380 -4.78 22.63 -11.17
CA THR A 380 -4.26 23.23 -9.93
C THR A 380 -5.34 24.12 -9.29
N ASP A 381 -5.38 24.17 -7.96
CA ASP A 381 -6.31 25.04 -7.25
C ASP A 381 -5.84 26.52 -7.25
N SER A 382 -6.62 27.40 -6.63
CA SER A 382 -6.28 28.82 -6.49
C SER A 382 -4.96 29.12 -5.73
N ASN A 383 -4.42 28.16 -4.97
CA ASN A 383 -3.13 28.25 -4.29
C ASN A 383 -1.97 27.70 -5.14
N GLY A 384 -2.28 27.09 -6.28
CA GLY A 384 -1.31 26.43 -7.15
C GLY A 384 -1.00 25.00 -6.74
N ASP A 385 -1.75 24.42 -5.80
CA ASP A 385 -1.60 23.04 -5.37
C ASP A 385 -2.24 22.12 -6.41
N THR A 386 -1.50 21.10 -6.83
CA THR A 386 -2.02 20.05 -7.71
C THR A 386 -2.99 19.16 -6.93
N LYS A 387 -3.89 18.48 -7.66
CA LYS A 387 -4.75 17.44 -7.09
C LYS A 387 -3.96 16.40 -6.27
N ALA A 388 -2.79 15.99 -6.76
CA ALA A 388 -1.95 15.01 -6.07
C ALA A 388 -1.49 15.54 -4.71
N GLU A 389 -1.08 16.80 -4.64
CA GLU A 389 -0.67 17.47 -3.40
C GLU A 389 -1.85 17.64 -2.43
N ILE A 390 -3.06 17.93 -2.93
CA ILE A 390 -4.27 18.03 -2.12
C ILE A 390 -4.67 16.67 -1.53
N ILE A 391 -4.65 15.61 -2.33
CA ILE A 391 -4.96 14.25 -1.86
C ILE A 391 -3.91 13.78 -0.85
N GLU A 392 -2.63 14.05 -1.11
CA GLU A 392 -1.54 13.74 -0.18
C GLU A 392 -1.71 14.47 1.16
N ALA A 393 -2.13 15.73 1.15
CA ALA A 393 -2.43 16.48 2.37
C ALA A 393 -3.63 15.91 3.15
N ILE A 394 -4.70 15.50 2.45
CA ILE A 394 -5.86 14.83 3.08
C ILE A 394 -5.45 13.49 3.68
N ASP A 395 -4.63 12.70 2.97
CA ASP A 395 -4.16 11.41 3.45
C ASP A 395 -3.25 11.55 4.67
N ALA A 396 -2.35 12.54 4.68
CA ALA A 396 -1.52 12.85 5.83
C ALA A 396 -2.36 13.25 7.06
N GLU A 397 -3.43 14.02 6.89
CA GLU A 397 -4.33 14.40 7.99
C GLU A 397 -5.14 13.20 8.51
N LEU A 398 -5.64 12.35 7.60
CA LEU A 398 -6.35 11.11 7.98
C LEU A 398 -5.44 10.15 8.75
N GLU A 399 -4.18 10.02 8.34
CA GLU A 399 -3.16 9.24 9.05
C GLU A 399 -2.88 9.83 10.45
N ALA A 400 -2.70 11.15 10.55
CA ALA A 400 -2.52 11.81 11.84
C ALA A 400 -3.71 11.60 12.79
N ILE A 401 -4.95 11.63 12.29
CA ILE A 401 -6.15 11.32 13.08
C ILE A 401 -6.18 9.85 13.52
N ALA A 402 -5.76 8.92 12.67
CA ALA A 402 -5.69 7.51 12.99
C ALA A 402 -4.66 7.22 14.10
N ASP A 403 -3.46 7.77 13.99
CA ASP A 403 -2.41 7.68 15.01
C ASP A 403 -2.88 8.27 16.34
N ALA A 404 -3.58 9.41 16.28
CA ALA A 404 -4.14 10.05 17.46
C ALA A 404 -5.23 9.19 18.12
N ARG A 405 -6.01 8.42 17.35
CA ARG A 405 -6.96 7.44 17.89
C ARG A 405 -6.25 6.30 18.58
N GLU A 406 -5.22 5.73 17.97
CA GLU A 406 -4.45 4.64 18.57
C GLU A 406 -3.85 5.06 19.92
N ALA A 407 -3.31 6.28 20.00
CA ALA A 407 -2.81 6.85 21.25
C ALA A 407 -3.91 7.04 22.31
N ALA A 408 -5.10 7.50 21.91
CA ALA A 408 -6.24 7.65 22.82
C ALA A 408 -6.75 6.28 23.34
N ASP A 409 -6.86 5.28 22.46
CA ASP A 409 -7.27 3.93 22.82
C ASP A 409 -6.27 3.29 23.81
N ALA A 410 -4.96 3.54 23.65
CA ALA A 410 -3.94 3.08 24.60
C ALA A 410 -4.09 3.71 26.00
N GLU A 411 -4.47 4.99 26.09
CA GLU A 411 -4.75 5.65 27.37
C GLU A 411 -6.08 5.18 28.00
N ILE A 412 -7.10 4.87 27.20
CA ILE A 412 -8.34 4.26 27.69
C ILE A 412 -8.03 2.93 28.38
N VAL A 413 -7.20 2.08 27.77
CA VAL A 413 -6.79 0.80 28.38
C VAL A 413 -6.09 1.00 29.73
N LYS A 414 -5.26 2.03 29.87
CA LYS A 414 -4.65 2.38 31.17
C LYS A 414 -5.69 2.83 32.18
N ALA A 415 -6.65 3.65 31.77
CA ALA A 415 -7.74 4.10 32.63
C ALA A 415 -8.64 2.94 33.08
N GLU A 416 -9.00 2.03 32.19
CA GLU A 416 -9.74 0.81 32.51
C GLU A 416 -8.99 -0.08 33.50
N THR A 417 -7.67 -0.19 33.34
CA THR A 417 -6.79 -0.92 34.27
C THR A 417 -6.80 -0.27 35.66
N ALA A 418 -6.64 1.06 35.73
CA ALA A 418 -6.70 1.79 36.99
C ALA A 418 -8.06 1.66 37.70
N LEU A 419 -9.17 1.68 36.95
CA LEU A 419 -10.51 1.41 37.50
C LEU A 419 -10.63 -0.01 38.06
N ALA A 420 -10.09 -1.01 37.35
CA ALA A 420 -10.11 -2.40 37.81
C ALA A 420 -9.29 -2.60 39.09
N ASP A 421 -8.10 -1.99 39.17
CA ASP A 421 -7.24 -2.03 40.36
C ASP A 421 -7.88 -1.34 41.56
N PHE A 422 -8.51 -0.18 41.34
CA PHE A 422 -9.27 0.51 42.38
C PHE A 422 -10.41 -0.36 42.92
N VAL A 423 -11.20 -1.00 42.05
CA VAL A 423 -12.30 -1.90 42.46
C VAL A 423 -11.76 -3.11 43.23
N ALA A 424 -10.62 -3.67 42.83
CA ALA A 424 -9.98 -4.76 43.55
C ALA A 424 -9.54 -4.35 44.96
N ALA A 425 -8.96 -3.16 45.10
CA ALA A 425 -8.54 -2.60 46.40
C ALA A 425 -9.73 -2.21 47.29
N ASN A 426 -10.78 -1.63 46.71
CA ASN A 426 -11.99 -1.21 47.41
C ASN A 426 -12.93 -2.40 47.74
N GLY A 427 -12.74 -3.55 47.09
CA GLY A 427 -13.50 -4.79 47.28
C GLY A 427 -14.84 -4.83 46.52
N GLU A 428 -15.40 -3.69 46.12
CA GLU A 428 -16.57 -3.57 45.26
C GLU A 428 -16.55 -2.28 44.43
N VAL A 429 -17.38 -2.25 43.37
CA VAL A 429 -17.58 -1.06 42.54
C VAL A 429 -18.25 0.02 43.39
N PRO A 430 -17.68 1.24 43.47
CA PRO A 430 -18.32 2.35 44.19
C PRO A 430 -19.72 2.63 43.66
N ALA A 431 -20.64 2.99 44.55
CA ALA A 431 -21.90 3.56 44.11
C ALA A 431 -21.63 4.92 43.42
N GLU A 432 -22.39 5.24 42.37
CA GLU A 432 -22.32 6.53 41.67
C GLU A 432 -22.36 7.70 42.67
N GLY A 433 -21.39 8.60 42.58
CA GLY A 433 -21.20 9.76 43.45
C GLY A 433 -20.48 9.49 44.77
N ALA A 434 -20.01 8.26 45.01
CA ALA A 434 -19.30 7.90 46.24
C ALA A 434 -17.80 8.22 46.19
N VAL A 435 -17.18 8.15 45.01
CA VAL A 435 -15.75 8.43 44.77
C VAL A 435 -15.67 9.30 43.52
N THR A 436 -15.27 10.56 43.68
CA THR A 436 -15.36 11.57 42.60
C THR A 436 -14.38 11.24 41.48
N GLU A 437 -13.20 10.75 41.84
CA GLU A 437 -12.10 10.37 40.98
C GLU A 437 -12.46 9.17 40.08
N TYR A 438 -13.25 8.22 40.60
CA TYR A 438 -13.77 7.08 39.84
C TYR A 438 -14.79 7.54 38.79
N ASP A 439 -15.76 8.35 39.19
CA ASP A 439 -16.82 8.86 38.30
C ASP A 439 -16.25 9.79 37.21
N ASP A 440 -15.27 10.64 37.56
CA ASP A 440 -14.59 11.54 36.63
C ASP A 440 -13.82 10.75 35.55
N LEU A 441 -13.16 9.64 35.93
CA LEU A 441 -12.43 8.79 34.97
C LEU A 441 -13.39 8.01 34.06
N VAL A 442 -14.50 7.49 34.60
CA VAL A 442 -15.55 6.84 33.79
C VAL A 442 -16.17 7.83 32.80
N ALA A 443 -16.49 9.05 33.24
CA ALA A 443 -17.04 10.09 32.38
C ALA A 443 -16.05 10.50 31.27
N ALA A 444 -14.75 10.52 31.58
CA ALA A 444 -13.70 10.84 30.61
C ALA A 444 -13.54 9.74 29.53
N ILE A 445 -13.61 8.46 29.91
CA ILE A 445 -13.64 7.32 28.96
C ILE A 445 -14.88 7.41 28.06
N GLU A 446 -16.08 7.60 28.64
CA GLU A 446 -17.31 7.69 27.85
C GLU A 446 -17.32 8.88 26.88
N ALA A 447 -16.69 10.00 27.25
CA ALA A 447 -16.57 11.15 26.37
C ALA A 447 -15.67 10.83 25.16
N LEU A 448 -14.55 10.15 25.39
CA LEU A 448 -13.62 9.71 24.36
C LEU A 448 -14.22 8.69 23.38
N GLU A 449 -15.08 7.80 23.87
CA GLU A 449 -15.77 6.82 23.01
C GLU A 449 -16.85 7.47 22.12
N LYS A 450 -17.42 8.60 22.55
CA LYS A 450 -18.56 9.27 21.87
C LYS A 450 -18.16 10.43 20.95
N GLU A 451 -16.98 11.03 21.10
CA GLU A 451 -16.54 12.18 20.29
C GLU A 451 -15.70 11.79 19.06
N ASP A 452 -15.90 12.55 17.98
CA ASP A 452 -15.08 12.57 16.78
C ASP A 452 -13.77 13.30 17.12
N LEU A 453 -12.63 12.61 17.06
CA LEU A 453 -11.32 12.91 17.69
C LEU A 453 -10.59 14.18 17.22
N THR A 454 -11.28 15.20 16.75
CA THR A 454 -10.67 16.47 16.30
C THR A 454 -9.97 17.26 17.43
N LYS A 455 -9.89 16.72 18.67
CA LYS A 455 -9.19 17.30 19.82
C LYS A 455 -8.53 16.26 20.74
N THR A 456 -7.66 15.42 20.18
CA THR A 456 -6.87 14.44 20.96
C THR A 456 -6.04 15.10 22.07
N GLU A 457 -5.62 16.36 21.90
CA GLU A 457 -4.97 17.16 22.94
C GLU A 457 -5.84 17.37 24.19
N LEU A 458 -7.17 17.48 24.06
CA LEU A 458 -8.09 17.68 25.18
C LEU A 458 -8.33 16.39 25.97
N ALA A 459 -8.30 15.25 25.28
CA ALA A 459 -8.47 13.94 25.88
C ALA A 459 -7.29 13.53 26.77
N LEU A 460 -6.06 13.63 26.23
CA LEU A 460 -4.84 13.29 26.97
C LEU A 460 -4.61 14.21 28.18
N THR A 461 -4.92 15.51 28.03
CA THR A 461 -4.80 16.47 29.14
C THR A 461 -5.79 16.22 30.28
N THR A 462 -6.85 15.45 30.04
CA THR A 462 -7.87 15.13 31.05
C THR A 462 -7.68 13.71 31.63
N LEU A 463 -7.31 12.71 30.81
CA LEU A 463 -7.16 11.32 31.25
C LEU A 463 -5.94 11.11 32.17
N THR A 464 -4.77 11.61 31.78
CA THR A 464 -3.53 11.33 32.51
C THR A 464 -3.57 11.82 33.97
N PRO A 465 -4.07 13.03 34.28
CA PRO A 465 -4.22 13.46 35.67
C PRO A 465 -5.26 12.66 36.46
N ALA A 466 -6.34 12.20 35.81
CA ALA A 466 -7.40 11.42 36.45
C ALA A 466 -6.92 9.99 36.79
N ILE A 467 -6.15 9.36 35.89
CA ILE A 467 -5.48 8.07 36.16
C ILE A 467 -4.56 8.20 37.38
N ALA A 468 -3.70 9.21 37.39
CA ALA A 468 -2.74 9.41 38.49
C ALA A 468 -3.44 9.68 39.85
N ALA A 469 -4.58 10.37 39.84
CA ALA A 469 -5.38 10.59 41.04
C ALA A 469 -5.98 9.29 41.58
N LEU A 470 -6.55 8.45 40.71
CA LEU A 470 -7.16 7.18 41.10
C LEU A 470 -6.13 6.15 41.56
N GLU A 471 -4.94 6.10 40.94
CA GLU A 471 -3.83 5.26 41.38
C GLU A 471 -3.35 5.65 42.79
N ALA A 472 -3.27 6.95 43.08
CA ALA A 472 -2.89 7.44 44.41
C ALA A 472 -3.92 7.04 45.49
N GLU A 473 -5.21 7.09 45.16
CA GLU A 473 -6.27 6.66 46.09
C GLU A 473 -6.31 5.13 46.26
N THR A 474 -6.05 4.38 45.19
CA THR A 474 -5.87 2.91 45.23
C THR A 474 -4.73 2.53 46.17
N LEU A 475 -3.58 3.22 46.07
CA LEU A 475 -2.43 2.98 46.94
C LEU A 475 -2.76 3.22 48.42
N ASP A 476 -3.52 4.27 48.73
CA ASP A 476 -3.97 4.56 50.09
C ASP A 476 -4.89 3.45 50.64
N LEU A 477 -5.79 2.88 49.81
CA LEU A 477 -6.62 1.74 50.18
C LEU A 477 -5.80 0.47 50.46
N THR A 478 -4.82 0.16 49.60
CA THR A 478 -3.96 -1.01 49.76
C THR A 478 -3.10 -0.90 51.02
N ILE A 479 -2.55 0.27 51.33
CA ILE A 479 -1.82 0.51 52.58
C ILE A 479 -2.71 0.26 53.81
N VAL A 480 -3.98 0.65 53.75
CA VAL A 480 -4.93 0.38 54.84
C VAL A 480 -5.23 -1.12 54.95
N GLN A 481 -5.35 -1.83 53.84
CA GLN A 481 -5.61 -3.27 53.84
C GLN A 481 -4.38 -4.08 54.32
N ASP A 482 -3.19 -3.76 53.84
CA ASP A 482 -1.93 -4.36 54.31
C ASP A 482 -1.71 -4.09 55.80
N ALA A 483 -2.06 -2.89 56.28
CA ALA A 483 -2.03 -2.60 57.70
C ALA A 483 -3.03 -3.47 58.48
N LYS A 484 -4.24 -3.70 57.97
CA LYS A 484 -5.22 -4.60 58.60
C LYS A 484 -4.72 -6.04 58.64
N ASP A 485 -4.15 -6.54 57.55
CA ASP A 485 -3.65 -7.91 57.45
C ASP A 485 -2.42 -8.11 58.34
N ALA A 486 -1.47 -7.15 58.36
CA ALA A 486 -0.34 -7.16 59.28
C ALA A 486 -0.79 -7.11 60.75
N MET A 487 -1.89 -6.41 61.06
CA MET A 487 -2.46 -6.40 62.39
C MET A 487 -3.16 -7.71 62.76
N ALA A 488 -3.83 -8.37 61.80
CA ALA A 488 -4.43 -9.67 61.99
C ALA A 488 -3.37 -10.76 62.21
N ASP A 489 -2.29 -10.73 61.44
CA ASP A 489 -1.13 -11.61 61.60
C ASP A 489 -0.39 -11.35 62.92
N PHE A 490 -0.23 -10.08 63.30
CA PHE A 490 0.27 -9.71 64.62
C PHE A 490 -0.64 -10.22 65.74
N GLU A 491 -1.96 -10.06 65.62
CA GLU A 491 -2.91 -10.60 66.59
C GLU A 491 -2.75 -12.13 66.68
N ALA A 492 -2.69 -12.84 65.56
CA ALA A 492 -2.55 -14.29 65.52
C ALA A 492 -1.23 -14.77 66.15
N ALA A 493 -0.10 -14.18 65.76
CA ALA A 493 1.22 -14.49 66.30
C ALA A 493 1.33 -14.15 67.80
N TRP A 494 0.75 -13.03 68.21
CA TRP A 494 0.71 -12.62 69.60
C TRP A 494 -0.21 -13.52 70.45
N LYS A 495 -1.36 -13.97 69.94
CA LYS A 495 -2.26 -14.92 70.63
C LYS A 495 -1.57 -16.25 70.92
N VAL A 496 -0.76 -16.73 69.97
CA VAL A 496 0.08 -17.92 70.14
C VAL A 496 1.16 -17.68 71.21
N ALA A 497 1.80 -16.51 71.23
CA ALA A 497 2.81 -16.18 72.24
C ALA A 497 2.21 -15.89 73.65
N TYR A 498 1.03 -15.27 73.71
CA TYR A 498 0.31 -14.89 74.93
C TYR A 498 -0.29 -16.10 75.66
N ASP A 499 -0.71 -17.13 74.93
CA ASP A 499 -1.16 -18.40 75.52
C ASP A 499 0.00 -19.20 76.15
N GLU A 500 1.26 -18.90 75.79
CA GLU A 500 2.44 -19.61 76.29
C GLU A 500 3.14 -18.93 77.48
N ASP A 501 3.05 -17.60 77.67
CA ASP A 501 3.74 -16.93 78.78
C ASP A 501 3.11 -15.58 79.19
N TYR A 502 2.77 -15.45 80.49
CA TYR A 502 2.54 -14.21 81.26
C TYR A 502 1.16 -13.51 81.35
N THR A 503 0.84 -13.14 82.61
CA THR A 503 -0.43 -12.61 83.14
C THR A 503 -0.38 -11.12 83.52
N THR A 504 0.40 -10.28 82.82
CA THR A 504 0.45 -8.83 83.11
C THR A 504 0.28 -7.98 81.86
N GLY A 505 -0.89 -7.33 81.76
CA GLY A 505 -1.36 -6.56 80.62
C GLY A 505 -0.47 -5.38 80.20
N SER A 506 -0.41 -5.19 78.89
CA SER A 506 0.22 -4.06 78.22
C SER A 506 -0.88 -3.13 77.70
N ALA A 507 -0.96 -1.91 78.25
CA ALA A 507 -1.91 -0.87 77.84
C ALA A 507 -1.76 -0.43 76.37
N SER A 508 -0.68 -0.84 75.70
CA SER A 508 -0.45 -0.57 74.28
C SER A 508 -1.29 -1.47 73.37
N TYR A 509 -1.63 -2.69 73.80
CA TYR A 509 -2.52 -3.58 73.04
C TYR A 509 -3.98 -3.12 73.14
N ASP A 510 -4.45 -2.75 74.33
CA ASP A 510 -5.83 -2.28 74.51
C ASP A 510 -6.14 -1.02 73.69
N ALA A 511 -5.13 -0.16 73.49
CA ALA A 511 -5.25 1.04 72.65
C ALA A 511 -5.29 0.70 71.14
N LEU A 512 -4.43 -0.21 70.69
CA LEU A 512 -4.36 -0.64 69.30
C LEU A 512 -5.62 -1.43 68.90
N ALA A 513 -6.02 -2.42 69.72
CA ALA A 513 -7.22 -3.21 69.53
C ALA A 513 -8.48 -2.34 69.59
N GLY A 514 -8.54 -1.36 70.50
CA GLY A 514 -9.65 -0.40 70.56
C GLY A 514 -9.77 0.46 69.29
N SER A 515 -8.65 0.83 68.67
CA SER A 515 -8.64 1.59 67.41
C SER A 515 -9.09 0.71 66.24
N VAL A 516 -8.67 -0.56 66.18
CA VAL A 516 -9.14 -1.53 65.16
C VAL A 516 -10.62 -1.79 65.29
N THR A 517 -11.12 -2.12 66.49
CA THR A 517 -12.55 -2.38 66.70
C THR A 517 -13.42 -1.17 66.35
N THR A 518 -12.89 0.05 66.54
CA THR A 518 -13.59 1.28 66.12
C THR A 518 -13.64 1.39 64.59
N LEU A 519 -12.53 1.10 63.90
CA LEU A 519 -12.46 1.11 62.43
C LEU A 519 -13.22 -0.06 61.77
N GLU A 520 -13.38 -1.19 62.45
CA GLU A 520 -14.26 -2.28 62.00
C GLU A 520 -15.74 -1.88 62.04
N GLY A 521 -16.12 -1.02 63.00
CA GLY A 521 -17.47 -0.47 63.12
C GLY A 521 -17.73 0.73 62.21
N ASP A 522 -16.72 1.57 61.98
CA ASP A 522 -16.74 2.71 61.07
C ASP A 522 -15.35 2.94 60.47
N PRO A 523 -15.08 2.44 59.26
CA PRO A 523 -13.77 2.57 58.63
C PRO A 523 -13.40 4.01 58.25
N THR A 524 -14.34 4.96 58.36
CA THR A 524 -14.13 6.39 58.04
C THR A 524 -13.83 7.25 59.27
N ASP A 525 -13.75 6.67 60.48
CA ASP A 525 -13.43 7.42 61.70
C ASP A 525 -12.00 7.97 61.67
N ALA A 526 -11.88 9.24 61.29
CA ALA A 526 -10.61 9.95 61.15
C ALA A 526 -9.79 10.00 62.45
N THR A 527 -10.42 9.90 63.62
CA THR A 527 -9.74 9.91 64.92
C THR A 527 -9.13 8.55 65.20
N ALA A 528 -9.88 7.48 64.96
CA ALA A 528 -9.39 6.11 65.09
C ALA A 528 -8.29 5.81 64.06
N LEU A 529 -8.43 6.31 62.83
CA LEU A 529 -7.42 6.19 61.78
C LEU A 529 -6.13 6.96 62.13
N ALA A 530 -6.23 8.18 62.67
CA ALA A 530 -5.06 8.95 63.11
C ALA A 530 -4.36 8.30 64.32
N ALA A 531 -5.11 7.74 65.26
CA ALA A 531 -4.57 7.00 66.41
C ALA A 531 -3.85 5.72 65.96
N LEU A 532 -4.46 4.97 65.04
CA LEU A 532 -3.84 3.79 64.45
C LEU A 532 -2.56 4.14 63.70
N LYS A 533 -2.59 5.18 62.84
CA LYS A 533 -1.40 5.67 62.13
C LYS A 533 -0.30 6.11 63.09
N ALA A 534 -0.64 6.76 64.21
CA ALA A 534 0.33 7.16 65.21
C ALA A 534 0.94 5.95 65.92
N ASP A 535 0.14 4.97 66.33
CA ASP A 535 0.62 3.78 67.04
C ASP A 535 1.42 2.83 66.14
N VAL A 536 1.01 2.64 64.88
CA VAL A 536 1.76 1.92 63.83
C VAL A 536 3.13 2.56 63.64
N ASN A 537 3.21 3.89 63.51
CA ASN A 537 4.46 4.62 63.35
C ASN A 537 5.37 4.62 64.59
N THR A 538 4.79 4.41 65.78
CA THR A 538 5.52 4.44 67.05
C THR A 538 5.91 3.03 67.54
N SER A 539 5.21 1.98 67.09
CA SER A 539 5.53 0.60 67.44
C SER A 539 6.83 0.16 66.75
N GLY A 540 7.83 -0.26 67.52
CA GLY A 540 9.13 -0.71 66.99
C GLY A 540 9.02 -1.90 66.03
N SER A 541 7.88 -2.59 66.02
CA SER A 541 7.58 -3.74 65.18
C SER A 541 7.40 -3.38 63.70
N VAL A 542 6.73 -2.26 63.37
CA VAL A 542 6.50 -1.83 61.98
C VAL A 542 7.77 -1.29 61.34
N LYS A 543 8.61 -0.60 62.13
CA LYS A 543 9.97 -0.22 61.68
C LYS A 543 10.87 -1.43 61.44
N HIS A 544 10.73 -2.48 62.23
CA HIS A 544 11.49 -3.71 62.06
C HIS A 544 11.01 -4.52 60.86
N LEU A 545 9.70 -4.65 60.67
CA LEU A 545 9.08 -5.26 59.49
C LEU A 545 9.42 -4.49 58.20
N GLY A 546 9.30 -3.16 58.19
CA GLY A 546 9.69 -2.36 57.02
C GLY A 546 11.16 -2.55 56.63
N ALA A 547 12.06 -2.62 57.60
CA ALA A 547 13.47 -2.88 57.35
C ALA A 547 13.75 -4.32 56.85
N GLU A 548 12.99 -5.32 57.30
CA GLU A 548 13.12 -6.71 56.83
C GLU A 548 12.48 -6.92 55.45
N THR A 549 11.36 -6.24 55.16
CA THR A 549 10.73 -6.21 53.83
C THR A 549 11.63 -5.53 52.81
N GLU A 550 12.26 -4.40 53.16
CA GLU A 550 13.21 -3.70 52.29
C GLU A 550 14.43 -4.59 51.97
N LYS A 551 14.96 -5.34 52.95
CA LYS A 551 16.02 -6.34 52.70
C LYS A 551 15.57 -7.47 51.78
N LEU A 552 14.34 -7.96 51.93
CA LEU A 552 13.78 -9.03 51.09
C LEU A 552 13.57 -8.57 49.64
N VAL A 553 13.11 -7.33 49.44
CA VAL A 553 12.97 -6.71 48.11
C VAL A 553 14.35 -6.56 47.47
N ILE A 554 15.32 -5.99 48.19
CA ILE A 554 16.69 -5.83 47.69
C ILE A 554 17.31 -7.20 47.33
N TYR A 555 17.07 -8.24 48.13
CA TYR A 555 17.54 -9.59 47.84
C TYR A 555 16.86 -10.21 46.61
N ALA A 556 15.54 -10.07 46.46
CA ALA A 556 14.81 -10.56 45.29
C ALA A 556 15.24 -9.82 44.01
N ASP A 557 15.43 -8.51 44.09
CA ASP A 557 15.91 -7.68 42.98
C ASP A 557 17.33 -8.06 42.61
N ALA A 558 18.23 -8.29 43.58
CA ALA A 558 19.59 -8.76 43.32
C ALA A 558 19.63 -10.11 42.57
N LEU A 559 18.78 -11.06 42.96
CA LEU A 559 18.75 -12.38 42.29
C LEU A 559 18.16 -12.32 40.87
N ASN A 560 17.27 -11.35 40.62
CA ASN A 560 16.58 -11.21 39.34
C ASN A 560 17.27 -10.24 38.37
N THR A 561 18.13 -9.35 38.87
CA THR A 561 18.82 -8.33 38.07
C THR A 561 19.69 -8.97 36.99
N LYS A 562 19.52 -8.53 35.74
CA LYS A 562 20.28 -9.00 34.57
C LYS A 562 21.24 -7.95 34.00
N SER A 563 21.26 -6.74 34.56
CA SER A 563 22.10 -5.65 34.07
C SER A 563 23.05 -5.10 35.15
N ALA A 564 24.29 -4.81 34.75
CA ALA A 564 25.30 -4.21 35.63
C ALA A 564 24.88 -2.86 36.21
N ALA A 565 24.04 -2.08 35.51
CA ALA A 565 23.61 -0.76 35.95
C ALA A 565 22.62 -0.84 37.13
N GLU A 566 21.66 -1.75 37.06
CA GLU A 566 20.70 -2.01 38.14
C GLU A 566 21.41 -2.63 39.35
N MET A 567 22.30 -3.60 39.11
CA MET A 567 23.08 -4.25 40.18
C MET A 567 24.00 -3.23 40.86
N ARG A 568 24.60 -2.31 40.09
CA ARG A 568 25.41 -1.23 40.66
C ARG A 568 24.57 -0.32 41.55
N THR A 569 23.37 0.06 41.11
CA THR A 569 22.46 0.90 41.93
C THR A 569 22.15 0.18 43.25
N LEU A 570 21.87 -1.11 43.17
CA LEU A 570 21.54 -1.95 44.31
C LEU A 570 22.71 -2.13 45.30
N LEU A 571 23.94 -2.30 44.80
CA LEU A 571 25.13 -2.49 45.63
C LEU A 571 25.70 -1.19 46.21
N PHE A 572 25.66 -0.09 45.46
CA PHE A 572 26.43 1.11 45.78
C PHE A 572 25.60 2.30 46.25
N ASP A 573 24.32 2.38 45.93
CA ASP A 573 23.47 3.51 46.33
C ASP A 573 22.65 3.23 47.60
N LEU A 574 22.51 1.95 48.00
CA LEU A 574 21.75 1.52 49.17
C LEU A 574 22.60 1.18 50.41
N GLN A 575 23.92 0.99 50.28
CA GLN A 575 24.84 0.67 51.40
C GLN A 575 25.60 1.92 51.89
N PRO A 576 26.00 1.99 53.17
CA PRO A 576 26.78 3.09 53.70
C PRO A 576 28.16 3.18 53.01
N ALA A 577 28.52 4.39 52.56
CA ALA A 577 29.59 4.72 51.60
C ALA A 577 31.04 4.30 51.95
N ASN A 578 31.26 3.58 53.04
CA ASN A 578 32.57 3.33 53.65
C ASN A 578 33.20 1.97 53.30
N GLU A 579 32.47 1.02 52.71
CA GLU A 579 33.05 -0.29 52.33
C GLU A 579 33.61 -0.34 50.90
N PHE A 580 33.23 0.61 50.04
CA PHE A 580 33.61 0.65 48.61
C PHE A 580 34.57 1.79 48.25
N THR A 581 35.24 2.39 49.22
CA THR A 581 36.13 3.55 48.99
C THR A 581 37.32 3.25 48.08
N ASN A 582 37.59 1.97 47.79
CA ASN A 582 38.69 1.51 46.96
C ASN A 582 38.30 1.24 45.50
N LEU A 583 37.00 1.23 45.16
CA LEU A 583 36.50 1.05 43.77
C LEU A 583 36.28 2.41 43.11
N THR A 584 37.37 3.15 42.92
CA THR A 584 37.39 4.39 42.12
C THR A 584 38.38 4.17 40.99
N PRO A 585 37.98 4.36 39.72
CA PRO A 585 36.90 5.20 39.19
C PRO A 585 35.52 4.49 39.07
N ASN A 586 34.48 5.22 38.64
CA ASN A 586 33.12 4.68 38.48
C ASN A 586 33.05 3.45 37.53
N ALA A 587 34.02 3.30 36.62
CA ALA A 587 34.12 2.14 35.75
C ALA A 587 34.36 0.84 36.54
N ALA A 588 35.21 0.86 37.57
CA ALA A 588 35.46 -0.29 38.45
C ALA A 588 34.19 -0.74 39.20
N LYS A 589 33.29 0.19 39.52
CA LYS A 589 32.00 -0.14 40.17
C LYS A 589 31.02 -0.84 39.23
N ALA A 590 30.97 -0.40 37.97
CA ALA A 590 30.12 -1.02 36.97
C ALA A 590 30.63 -2.42 36.61
N GLU A 591 31.95 -2.57 36.47
CA GLU A 591 32.58 -3.86 36.21
C GLU A 591 32.42 -4.82 37.39
N PHE A 592 32.62 -4.36 38.63
CA PHE A 592 32.36 -5.17 39.81
C PHE A 592 30.90 -5.63 39.89
N ALA A 593 29.94 -4.77 39.52
CA ALA A 593 28.54 -5.15 39.49
C ALA A 593 28.25 -6.27 38.46
N GLN A 594 28.91 -6.24 37.30
CA GLN A 594 28.83 -7.32 36.32
C GLN A 594 29.49 -8.61 36.84
N TYR A 595 30.65 -8.49 37.47
CA TYR A 595 31.35 -9.62 38.09
C TYR A 595 30.48 -10.35 39.13
N VAL A 596 29.71 -9.59 39.94
CA VAL A 596 28.75 -10.17 40.89
C VAL A 596 27.60 -10.88 40.19
N ILE A 597 27.08 -10.35 39.08
CA ILE A 597 26.02 -11.01 38.29
C ILE A 597 26.50 -12.36 37.75
N ASP A 598 27.71 -12.38 37.18
CA ASP A 598 28.28 -13.58 36.56
C ASP A 598 28.56 -14.65 37.62
N ALA A 599 29.13 -14.26 38.77
CA ALA A 599 29.39 -15.16 39.89
C ALA A 599 28.09 -15.76 40.47
N LEU A 600 27.02 -14.95 40.60
CA LEU A 600 25.70 -15.43 41.06
C LEU A 600 25.03 -16.36 40.03
N ALA A 601 25.36 -16.24 38.74
CA ALA A 601 24.83 -17.11 37.70
C ALA A 601 25.55 -18.47 37.64
N GLU A 602 26.83 -18.51 38.04
CA GLU A 602 27.66 -19.74 38.03
C GLU A 602 27.46 -20.61 39.28
N GLU A 603 27.19 -20.01 40.45
CA GLU A 603 26.93 -20.77 41.67
C GLU A 603 25.61 -21.57 41.58
N ALA A 604 25.71 -22.89 41.56
CA ALA A 604 24.57 -23.82 41.45
C ALA A 604 23.55 -23.72 42.62
N THR A 605 23.85 -22.93 43.65
CA THR A 605 22.95 -22.63 44.77
C THR A 605 23.01 -21.14 45.07
N ALA A 606 21.99 -20.39 44.64
CA ALA A 606 21.82 -18.99 45.02
C ALA A 606 21.93 -18.82 46.56
N PRO A 607 22.50 -17.72 47.06
CA PRO A 607 22.58 -17.44 48.50
C PRO A 607 21.20 -17.56 49.13
N ALA A 608 21.07 -18.15 50.33
CA ALA A 608 19.76 -18.51 50.88
C ALA A 608 18.91 -17.32 51.37
N ASP A 609 19.54 -16.17 51.62
CA ASP A 609 18.90 -14.95 52.11
C ASP A 609 19.81 -13.71 51.88
N PHE A 610 19.30 -12.52 52.23
CA PHE A 610 20.01 -11.25 52.10
C PHE A 610 21.33 -11.22 52.88
N ASP A 611 21.37 -11.78 54.10
CA ASP A 611 22.58 -11.79 54.93
C ASP A 611 23.65 -12.70 54.33
N ALA A 612 23.26 -13.83 53.72
CA ALA A 612 24.15 -14.72 52.98
C ALA A 612 24.68 -14.07 51.70
N LEU A 613 23.83 -13.35 50.95
CA LEU A 613 24.23 -12.56 49.79
C LEU A 613 25.21 -11.45 50.18
N GLN A 614 24.90 -10.70 51.24
CA GLN A 614 25.76 -9.66 51.80
C GLN A 614 27.12 -10.24 52.24
N THR A 615 27.10 -11.42 52.88
CA THR A 615 28.33 -12.12 53.28
C THR A 615 29.16 -12.56 52.07
N ALA A 616 28.52 -13.12 51.03
CA ALA A 616 29.20 -13.55 49.79
C ALA A 616 29.87 -12.37 49.06
N ILE A 617 29.17 -11.23 48.96
CA ILE A 617 29.68 -10.04 48.27
C ILE A 617 30.78 -9.34 49.08
N PHE A 618 30.60 -9.14 50.39
CA PHE A 618 31.47 -8.27 51.19
C PHE A 618 32.47 -8.97 52.10
N THR A 619 32.13 -10.16 52.60
CA THR A 619 32.90 -10.80 53.67
C THR A 619 33.76 -11.98 53.17
N THR A 620 33.31 -12.75 52.18
CA THR A 620 33.96 -14.02 51.83
C THR A 620 34.28 -14.30 50.37
N GLY A 621 34.00 -13.43 49.38
CA GLY A 621 34.29 -13.78 47.98
C GLY A 621 34.50 -12.59 47.06
N TYR A 622 33.41 -12.06 46.50
CA TYR A 622 33.53 -11.40 45.19
C TYR A 622 34.32 -10.09 45.19
N LEU A 623 34.13 -9.22 46.19
CA LEU A 623 34.91 -7.96 46.24
C LEU A 623 36.39 -8.22 46.52
N GLY A 624 36.68 -9.23 47.36
CA GLY A 624 38.05 -9.66 47.64
C GLY A 624 38.71 -10.26 46.40
N ASP A 625 38.01 -11.14 45.69
CA ASP A 625 38.51 -11.83 44.50
C ASP A 625 38.75 -10.83 43.36
N TYR A 626 37.77 -9.97 43.06
CA TYR A 626 37.89 -8.92 42.05
C TYR A 626 39.08 -7.97 42.31
N THR A 627 39.24 -7.49 43.55
CA THR A 627 40.36 -6.60 43.88
C THR A 627 41.70 -7.32 43.93
N THR A 628 41.72 -8.63 44.24
CA THR A 628 42.92 -9.46 44.23
C THR A 628 43.42 -9.69 42.80
N LEU A 629 42.53 -9.97 41.84
CA LEU A 629 42.88 -10.13 40.42
C LEU A 629 43.63 -8.90 39.88
N ILE A 630 43.11 -7.70 40.14
CA ILE A 630 43.74 -6.43 39.73
C ILE A 630 45.06 -6.21 40.48
N SER A 631 45.08 -6.46 41.79
CA SER A 631 46.28 -6.29 42.61
C SER A 631 47.40 -7.26 42.22
N ASP A 632 47.08 -8.48 41.80
CA ASP A 632 48.07 -9.48 41.40
C ASP A 632 48.74 -9.10 40.08
N VAL A 633 47.99 -8.54 39.12
CA VAL A 633 48.54 -7.96 37.88
C VAL A 633 49.44 -6.77 38.20
N ASN A 634 48.95 -5.80 38.97
CA ASN A 634 49.72 -4.60 39.31
C ASN A 634 50.95 -4.92 40.18
N GLY A 635 50.86 -5.96 41.01
CA GLY A 635 51.90 -6.43 41.93
C GLY A 635 52.89 -7.43 41.35
N ALA A 636 52.67 -7.96 40.13
CA ALA A 636 53.51 -9.00 39.53
C ALA A 636 54.99 -8.58 39.49
N ALA A 637 55.90 -9.35 40.08
CA ALA A 637 57.32 -8.95 40.21
C ALA A 637 58.14 -9.19 38.94
N ASP A 638 57.71 -10.14 38.09
CA ASP A 638 58.34 -10.51 36.83
C ASP A 638 57.30 -11.02 35.82
N ILE A 639 57.73 -11.33 34.59
CA ILE A 639 56.86 -11.83 33.52
C ILE A 639 56.20 -13.16 33.90
N ALA A 640 56.87 -14.02 34.67
CA ALA A 640 56.28 -15.30 35.08
C ALA A 640 55.12 -15.08 36.05
N ALA A 641 55.26 -14.16 37.01
CA ALA A 641 54.17 -13.75 37.90
C ALA A 641 53.03 -13.07 37.13
N MET A 642 53.34 -12.28 36.10
CA MET A 642 52.33 -11.65 35.24
C MET A 642 51.53 -12.68 34.45
N ILE A 643 52.19 -13.70 33.89
CA ILE A 643 51.49 -14.79 33.20
C ILE A 643 50.46 -15.44 34.13
N THR A 644 50.86 -15.78 35.36
CA THR A 644 49.94 -16.37 36.35
C THR A 644 48.78 -15.45 36.72
N ALA A 645 49.02 -14.14 36.84
CA ALA A 645 47.96 -13.18 37.15
C ALA A 645 46.96 -13.02 35.99
N LEU A 646 47.44 -13.00 34.74
CA LEU A 646 46.58 -12.89 33.56
C LEU A 646 45.80 -14.18 33.25
N GLU A 647 46.37 -15.35 33.54
CA GLU A 647 45.67 -16.65 33.46
C GLU A 647 44.46 -16.71 34.41
N ALA A 648 44.52 -16.02 35.55
CA ALA A 648 43.42 -15.94 36.49
C ALA A 648 42.30 -14.97 36.06
N ILE A 649 42.55 -14.11 35.08
CA ILE A 649 41.60 -13.10 34.59
C ILE A 649 40.87 -13.58 33.33
N SER A 650 41.57 -14.23 32.40
CA SER A 650 41.02 -14.57 31.07
C SER A 650 41.32 -16.01 30.68
N GLU A 651 40.26 -16.80 30.47
CA GLU A 651 40.36 -18.17 29.93
C GLU A 651 40.95 -18.17 28.51
N ASP A 652 40.63 -17.16 27.69
CA ASP A 652 41.16 -17.01 26.34
C ASP A 652 42.67 -16.81 26.34
N TYR A 653 43.18 -16.05 27.32
CA TYR A 653 44.61 -15.93 27.55
C TYR A 653 45.23 -17.24 28.05
N ASP A 654 44.57 -17.95 28.96
CA ASP A 654 45.05 -19.25 29.43
C ASP A 654 45.14 -20.31 28.31
N ALA A 655 44.27 -20.21 27.30
CA ALA A 655 44.30 -21.10 26.14
C ALA A 655 45.48 -20.85 25.17
N LEU A 656 46.22 -19.74 25.30
CA LEU A 656 47.31 -19.39 24.40
C LEU A 656 48.57 -20.26 24.58
N GLY A 657 49.35 -20.37 23.51
CA GLY A 657 50.67 -20.99 23.56
C GLY A 657 51.66 -20.19 24.40
N ALA A 658 52.64 -20.86 25.02
CA ALA A 658 53.58 -20.25 25.97
C ALA A 658 54.36 -19.02 25.42
N GLU A 659 54.63 -18.98 24.12
CA GLU A 659 55.29 -17.83 23.47
C GLU A 659 54.37 -16.61 23.41
N ALA A 660 53.11 -16.78 22.98
CA ALA A 660 52.12 -15.71 22.94
C ALA A 660 51.76 -15.19 24.34
N LYS A 661 51.64 -16.07 25.34
CA LYS A 661 51.48 -15.68 26.75
C LYS A 661 52.63 -14.79 27.22
N ALA A 662 53.88 -15.18 26.95
CA ALA A 662 55.05 -14.41 27.36
C ALA A 662 55.12 -13.03 26.68
N ASP A 663 54.76 -12.94 25.41
CA ASP A 663 54.76 -11.67 24.67
C ASP A 663 53.68 -10.71 25.19
N ILE A 664 52.45 -11.18 25.38
CA ILE A 664 51.35 -10.37 25.93
C ILE A 664 51.61 -9.97 27.38
N ALA A 665 52.09 -10.89 28.23
CA ALA A 665 52.50 -10.56 29.60
C ALA A 665 53.61 -9.51 29.61
N GLY A 666 54.52 -9.53 28.63
CA GLY A 666 55.54 -8.49 28.44
C GLY A 666 54.92 -7.10 28.25
N VAL A 667 53.92 -7.00 27.37
CA VAL A 667 53.20 -5.75 27.10
C VAL A 667 52.46 -5.25 28.33
N VAL A 668 51.68 -6.10 29.00
CA VAL A 668 50.94 -5.71 30.21
C VAL A 668 51.89 -5.32 31.35
N PHE A 669 53.02 -6.02 31.50
CA PHE A 669 54.01 -5.73 32.54
C PHE A 669 54.65 -4.35 32.41
N GLU A 670 54.73 -3.79 31.20
CA GLU A 670 55.24 -2.44 30.95
C GLU A 670 54.24 -1.34 31.38
N VAL A 671 52.93 -1.64 31.42
CA VAL A 671 51.85 -0.68 31.70
C VAL A 671 51.12 -0.88 33.04
N LYS A 672 51.39 -1.98 33.75
CA LYS A 672 50.69 -2.40 34.99
C LYS A 672 50.69 -1.42 36.18
N ALA A 673 51.38 -0.29 36.11
CA ALA A 673 51.42 0.64 37.24
C ALA A 673 50.10 1.43 37.39
N ASP A 674 49.24 1.41 36.37
CA ASP A 674 48.12 2.33 36.20
C ASP A 674 46.80 1.61 35.81
N LEU A 675 46.67 0.30 36.02
CA LEU A 675 45.45 -0.44 35.69
C LEU A 675 44.50 -0.47 36.89
N GLU A 676 43.31 0.07 36.72
CA GLU A 676 42.28 0.26 37.75
C GLU A 676 41.09 -0.71 37.58
N THR A 677 40.94 -1.36 36.42
CA THR A 677 39.85 -2.31 36.11
C THR A 677 40.34 -3.57 35.37
N ILE A 678 39.55 -4.65 35.38
CA ILE A 678 39.82 -5.88 34.61
C ILE A 678 39.77 -5.59 33.11
N ALA A 679 38.84 -4.78 32.62
CA ALA A 679 38.72 -4.36 31.24
C ALA A 679 39.94 -3.57 30.75
N GLU A 680 40.57 -2.77 31.62
CA GLU A 680 41.84 -2.11 31.28
C GLU A 680 42.98 -3.13 31.17
N ILE A 681 42.96 -4.19 31.98
CA ILE A 681 43.90 -5.31 31.88
C ILE A 681 43.67 -6.08 30.57
N GLU A 682 42.43 -6.43 30.23
CA GLU A 682 42.09 -7.10 28.97
C GLU A 682 42.42 -6.24 27.74
N ALA A 683 42.15 -4.93 27.80
CA ALA A 683 42.54 -4.00 26.75
C ALA A 683 44.07 -3.91 26.61
N ALA A 684 44.82 -3.98 27.70
CA ALA A 684 46.28 -4.04 27.67
C ALA A 684 46.80 -5.37 27.11
N MET A 685 46.04 -6.46 27.23
CA MET A 685 46.36 -7.75 26.62
C MET A 685 46.15 -7.75 25.09
N GLY A 686 45.21 -6.95 24.60
CA GLY A 686 44.92 -6.79 23.17
C GLY A 686 44.36 -8.05 22.51
N LEU A 687 43.59 -8.84 23.27
CA LEU A 687 42.93 -10.06 22.84
C LEU A 687 41.56 -9.83 22.22
#